data_AF-A0A067LRM6-F1
#
_entry.id   AF-A0A067LRM6-F1
#
_cell.length_a   1.000
_cell.length_b   1.000
_cell.length_c   1.000
_cell.angle_alpha   90.00
_cell.angle_beta   90.00
_cell.angle_gamma   90.00
#
_symmetry.space_group_name_H-M   'P 1'
#
loop_
_entity.id
_entity.type
_entity.pdbx_description
1 polymer ?
#
loop_
_entity_poly.entity_id
_entity_poly.type
_entity_poly.pdbx_seq_one_letter_code
_entity_poly.pdbx_strand_id
1 'polypeptide(L)'
;MGEDIEKRDSLGRTKLHHAIRVKDLQLAKQLVEQGADVRARDGHGSEPLHFLARLETDYLDILSPSPFAEIIQVLLSAGAELNAQGQRGLPPLYHAYQQNSSLIFRLLVDAGADLSLLDQYVRVDMRRFLARVLHPPDDTADLDYLPAGVDVNATDSEGRTYLDRAVWLGSPSAVKALLCRGADPTQWGPWGRTPLAYAFSLMQYPDGAGAIQALVDAGADVNAISDRDTPLDRAASREPFDFKRIQGYESVLRRTVQRGSLRATHRLLRLEDDPNLRDDQLDARFRYLTEVLGLPGGEQGLLALAEEGSLIDAINKDGISMLQRAVAKSSCLGVKFLLRQGVDPCAGGAFGAVSPQFVVEMLEVPDGVSMMLKLARAGLTVDNTLRYRMKVRSLPRCFDLICEVRKISAMDPPSVRSACVAFLSTFYPLLGCYSSDSPLHEWEVELMKAETSEQGGFSDCREGLFLGRHKVAMKALRTHVIGNKVAAKRMQREMNVLNKLSHPNVLLFIGWCILESKSYLVSPWMENGDASEYVRRRPQANRVQLLVQVAEGLHYLHTWLQNPVIHGNLKATNVLISGTGVVRIANFALSELVEDEKDPRHWTAWYCCEDLRWQAPELLSAGSQEEARRTKETDSFACGRVMLEIFTGLVPFYYIAANTMSIPNMVRHGQFPERPLDEDVIAKGLDDMTWNLMERCWSMDPKERPSAAEILTHLKATLRGRPDDDSDSEDSTSSRLEKRARVTEPSLKFEEFDA
;
A
#
# COMPACT_ATOMS: atom_id res chain seq x y z
N MET A 1 56.31 -70.28 35.52
CA MET A 1 56.37 -71.05 34.27
C MET A 1 55.61 -70.25 33.23
N GLY A 2 56.33 -69.53 32.37
CA GLY A 2 55.74 -68.69 31.34
C GLY A 2 55.28 -69.58 30.19
N GLU A 3 53.98 -69.71 30.02
CA GLU A 3 53.43 -70.27 28.80
C GLU A 3 53.73 -69.31 27.63
N ASP A 4 54.39 -69.81 26.59
CA ASP A 4 54.68 -69.07 25.36
C ASP A 4 53.44 -68.33 24.84
N ILE A 5 53.51 -66.98 24.85
CA ILE A 5 52.41 -66.08 24.46
C ILE A 5 52.07 -66.26 22.96
N GLU A 6 53.06 -66.65 22.16
CA GLU A 6 52.95 -66.86 20.72
C GLU A 6 52.69 -68.32 20.34
N LYS A 7 52.41 -69.18 21.32
CA LYS A 7 52.04 -70.57 21.05
C LYS A 7 50.80 -70.62 20.15
N ARG A 8 50.92 -71.36 19.06
CA ARG A 8 49.87 -71.52 18.04
C ARG A 8 49.07 -72.80 18.23
N ASP A 9 47.75 -72.73 18.03
CA ASP A 9 46.87 -73.90 17.95
C ASP A 9 46.98 -74.61 16.59
N SER A 10 46.22 -75.69 16.39
CA SER A 10 46.18 -76.45 15.12
C SER A 10 45.65 -75.65 13.92
N LEU A 11 45.09 -74.46 14.16
CA LEU A 11 44.59 -73.54 13.15
C LEU A 11 45.51 -72.31 13.01
N GLY A 12 46.70 -72.35 13.62
CA GLY A 12 47.70 -71.29 13.55
C GLY A 12 47.40 -70.06 14.42
N ARG A 13 46.41 -70.12 15.30
CA ARG A 13 45.93 -68.98 16.11
C ARG A 13 46.75 -68.82 17.37
N THR A 14 47.10 -67.58 17.70
CA THR A 14 47.78 -67.21 18.94
C THR A 14 46.80 -67.00 20.10
N LYS A 15 47.31 -66.85 21.32
CA LYS A 15 46.46 -66.53 22.50
C LYS A 15 45.63 -65.26 22.30
N LEU A 16 46.19 -64.26 21.61
CA LEU A 16 45.49 -63.00 21.30
C LEU A 16 44.26 -63.24 20.41
N HIS A 17 44.37 -64.10 19.40
CA HIS A 17 43.22 -64.50 18.57
C HIS A 17 42.12 -65.17 19.38
N HIS A 18 42.50 -66.04 20.32
CA HIS A 18 41.54 -66.71 21.19
C HIS A 18 40.83 -65.74 22.14
N ALA A 19 41.57 -64.83 22.78
CA ALA A 19 41.02 -63.82 23.67
C ALA A 19 39.98 -62.93 22.97
N ILE A 20 40.30 -62.42 21.77
CA ILE A 20 39.38 -61.62 20.96
C ILE A 20 38.15 -62.45 20.55
N ARG A 21 38.35 -63.69 20.07
CA ARG A 21 37.25 -64.55 19.59
C ARG A 21 36.22 -64.87 20.69
N VAL A 22 36.64 -64.97 21.95
CA VAL A 22 35.74 -65.21 23.09
C VAL A 22 35.25 -63.92 23.75
N LYS A 23 35.51 -62.75 23.13
CA LYS A 23 35.19 -61.40 23.62
C LYS A 23 35.83 -61.05 24.98
N ASP A 24 36.93 -61.69 25.35
CA ASP A 24 37.70 -61.31 26.54
C ASP A 24 38.66 -60.16 26.20
N LEU A 25 38.09 -58.95 26.08
CA LEU A 25 38.81 -57.75 25.64
C LEU A 25 39.84 -57.29 26.68
N GLN A 26 39.66 -57.62 27.96
CA GLN A 26 40.62 -57.31 29.01
C GLN A 26 41.85 -58.22 28.92
N LEU A 27 41.65 -59.53 28.74
CA LEU A 27 42.75 -60.44 28.47
C LEU A 27 43.47 -60.09 27.16
N ALA A 28 42.73 -59.70 26.12
CA ALA A 28 43.33 -59.26 24.86
C ALA A 28 44.26 -58.04 25.06
N LYS A 29 43.83 -57.01 25.81
CA LYS A 29 44.68 -55.87 26.15
C LYS A 29 45.93 -56.28 26.92
N GLN A 30 45.79 -57.10 27.96
CA GLN A 30 46.91 -57.60 28.75
C GLN A 30 47.93 -58.37 27.90
N LEU A 31 47.47 -59.16 26.92
CA LEU A 31 48.35 -59.88 26.01
C LEU A 31 49.12 -58.91 25.09
N VAL A 32 48.46 -57.87 24.57
CA VAL A 32 49.13 -56.84 23.76
C VAL A 32 50.18 -56.08 24.59
N GLU A 33 49.86 -55.71 25.84
CA GLU A 33 50.81 -55.07 26.77
C GLU A 33 52.00 -55.95 27.12
N GLN A 34 51.82 -57.28 27.13
CA GLN A 34 52.89 -58.27 27.32
C GLN A 34 53.71 -58.54 26.05
N GLY A 35 53.42 -57.83 24.95
CA GLY A 35 54.16 -57.92 23.69
C GLY A 35 53.67 -59.00 22.73
N ALA A 36 52.40 -59.42 22.83
CA ALA A 36 51.81 -60.33 21.84
C ALA A 36 51.84 -59.73 20.43
N ASP A 37 52.13 -60.56 19.43
CA ASP A 37 52.19 -60.12 18.03
C ASP A 37 50.78 -59.79 17.51
N VAL A 38 50.48 -58.49 17.43
CA VAL A 38 49.21 -57.95 16.92
C VAL A 38 49.03 -58.13 15.40
N ARG A 39 50.07 -58.58 14.69
CA ARG A 39 50.07 -58.87 13.26
C ARG A 39 50.20 -60.36 12.96
N ALA A 40 50.16 -61.21 13.99
CA ALA A 40 50.21 -62.65 13.82
C ALA A 40 49.05 -63.09 12.92
N ARG A 41 49.36 -63.86 11.88
CA ARG A 41 48.34 -64.41 10.96
C ARG A 41 47.96 -65.82 11.33
N ASP A 42 46.67 -66.12 11.42
CA ASP A 42 46.19 -67.49 11.57
C ASP A 42 46.37 -68.31 10.27
N GLY A 43 45.97 -69.58 10.26
CA GLY A 43 46.05 -70.45 9.08
C GLY A 43 45.23 -69.97 7.86
N HIS A 44 44.40 -68.95 8.02
CA HIS A 44 43.63 -68.30 6.95
C HIS A 44 44.21 -66.94 6.54
N GLY A 45 45.33 -66.51 7.14
CA GLY A 45 45.92 -65.21 6.90
C GLY A 45 45.24 -64.05 7.65
N SER A 46 44.35 -64.33 8.60
CA SER A 46 43.62 -63.30 9.35
C SER A 46 44.43 -62.83 10.55
N GLU A 47 44.48 -61.52 10.76
CA GLU A 47 45.13 -60.86 11.91
C GLU A 47 44.10 -60.68 13.05
N PRO A 48 44.55 -60.41 14.30
CA PRO A 48 43.68 -60.12 15.45
C PRO A 48 42.56 -59.11 15.16
N LEU A 49 42.83 -58.09 14.33
CA LEU A 49 41.84 -57.08 13.94
C LEU A 49 40.71 -57.63 13.05
N HIS A 50 40.98 -58.64 12.19
CA HIS A 50 39.94 -59.35 11.44
C HIS A 50 39.01 -60.15 12.35
N PHE A 51 39.54 -60.72 13.43
CA PHE A 51 38.74 -61.43 14.42
C PHE A 51 37.85 -60.47 15.21
N LEU A 52 38.39 -59.31 15.58
CA LEU A 52 37.63 -58.27 16.26
C LEU A 52 36.47 -57.78 15.38
N ALA A 53 36.73 -57.56 14.09
CA ALA A 53 35.72 -57.15 13.12
C ALA A 53 34.61 -58.19 12.87
N ARG A 54 34.77 -59.43 13.35
CA ARG A 54 33.75 -60.49 13.24
C ARG A 54 32.89 -60.64 14.49
N LEU A 55 33.12 -59.85 15.52
CA LEU A 55 32.36 -59.96 16.77
C LEU A 55 30.97 -59.34 16.61
N GLU A 56 29.97 -60.01 17.17
CA GLU A 56 28.64 -59.44 17.38
C GLU A 56 28.70 -58.42 18.52
N THR A 57 27.96 -57.32 18.43
CA THR A 57 27.92 -56.27 19.46
C THR A 57 26.54 -56.22 20.10
N ASP A 58 26.49 -56.18 21.43
CA ASP A 58 25.27 -56.04 22.21
C ASP A 58 24.95 -54.56 22.48
N TYR A 59 23.70 -54.24 22.83
CA TYR A 59 23.24 -52.85 23.04
C TYR A 59 24.01 -52.11 24.15
N LEU A 60 24.61 -52.85 25.09
CA LEU A 60 25.40 -52.31 26.20
C LEU A 60 26.80 -51.82 25.75
N ASP A 61 27.27 -52.20 24.57
CA ASP A 61 28.61 -51.89 24.05
C ASP A 61 28.75 -50.47 23.47
N ILE A 62 27.64 -49.72 23.47
CA ILE A 62 27.49 -48.34 22.96
C ILE A 62 27.81 -47.30 24.05
N LEU A 63 27.92 -47.71 25.32
CA LEU A 63 28.27 -46.83 26.44
C LEU A 63 29.72 -46.34 26.32
N SER A 64 29.95 -45.05 26.57
CA SER A 64 31.28 -44.45 26.49
C SER A 64 32.05 -44.59 27.83
N PRO A 65 33.32 -45.04 27.82
CA PRO A 65 34.10 -45.47 26.65
C PRO A 65 33.76 -46.91 26.23
N SER A 66 33.56 -47.12 24.93
CA SER A 66 33.25 -48.46 24.38
C SER A 66 34.45 -49.39 24.54
N PRO A 67 34.29 -50.61 25.08
CA PRO A 67 35.39 -51.55 25.24
C PRO A 67 35.96 -51.99 23.88
N PHE A 68 35.16 -51.92 22.81
CA PHE A 68 35.59 -52.14 21.43
C PHE A 68 36.46 -51.01 20.90
N ALA A 69 36.12 -49.75 21.21
CA ALA A 69 36.94 -48.61 20.80
C ALA A 69 38.33 -48.67 21.45
N GLU A 70 38.37 -49.02 22.74
CA GLU A 70 39.61 -49.12 23.50
C GLU A 70 40.53 -50.23 22.98
N ILE A 71 40.00 -51.45 22.72
CA ILE A 71 40.82 -52.53 22.15
C ILE A 71 41.29 -52.23 20.71
N ILE A 72 40.49 -51.56 19.88
CA ILE A 72 40.91 -51.13 18.52
C ILE A 72 42.10 -50.18 18.64
N GLN A 73 42.00 -49.17 19.51
CA GLN A 73 43.09 -48.22 19.73
C GLN A 73 44.35 -48.91 20.25
N VAL A 74 44.21 -49.84 21.21
CA VAL A 74 45.34 -50.62 21.75
C VAL A 74 46.02 -51.42 20.64
N LEU A 75 45.26 -52.16 19.83
CA LEU A 75 45.81 -52.93 18.71
C LEU A 75 46.53 -52.03 17.67
N LEU A 76 45.93 -50.91 17.29
CA LEU A 76 46.52 -49.97 16.33
C LEU A 76 47.78 -49.30 16.90
N SER A 77 47.77 -48.92 18.17
CA SER A 77 48.93 -48.32 18.86
C SER A 77 50.11 -49.29 18.98
N ALA A 78 49.82 -50.60 19.08
CA ALA A 78 50.81 -51.67 19.06
C ALA A 78 51.26 -52.08 17.64
N GLY A 79 50.75 -51.41 16.59
CA GLY A 79 51.19 -51.58 15.20
C GLY A 79 50.33 -52.52 14.35
N ALA A 80 49.09 -52.84 14.75
CA ALA A 80 48.17 -53.58 13.89
C ALA A 80 47.87 -52.80 12.59
N GLU A 81 47.75 -53.50 11.46
CA GLU A 81 47.41 -52.87 10.18
C GLU A 81 45.89 -52.77 10.00
N LEU A 82 45.37 -51.54 10.01
CA LEU A 82 43.93 -51.25 9.89
C LEU A 82 43.29 -51.83 8.61
N ASN A 83 44.03 -51.78 7.50
CA ASN A 83 43.60 -52.24 6.18
C ASN A 83 44.25 -53.58 5.77
N ALA A 84 44.74 -54.37 6.74
CA ALA A 84 45.42 -55.64 6.48
C ALA A 84 44.54 -56.57 5.63
N GLN A 85 45.10 -57.11 4.56
CA GLN A 85 44.39 -58.05 3.68
C GLN A 85 44.49 -59.47 4.22
N GLY A 86 43.36 -60.01 4.69
CA GLY A 86 43.24 -61.37 5.20
C GLY A 86 42.98 -62.39 4.08
N GLN A 87 42.21 -63.45 4.39
CA GLN A 87 41.83 -64.45 3.40
C GLN A 87 41.09 -63.80 2.22
N ARG A 88 41.50 -64.11 0.98
CA ARG A 88 40.93 -63.57 -0.27
C ARG A 88 41.08 -62.05 -0.48
N GLY A 89 42.01 -61.40 0.23
CA GLY A 89 42.24 -59.96 0.10
C GLY A 89 41.30 -59.08 0.92
N LEU A 90 40.53 -59.68 1.84
CA LEU A 90 39.46 -58.98 2.57
C LEU A 90 40.02 -58.19 3.78
N PRO A 91 39.71 -56.88 3.89
CA PRO A 91 40.11 -56.07 5.05
C PRO A 91 39.21 -56.32 6.27
N PRO A 92 39.64 -55.96 7.50
CA PRO A 92 38.80 -56.05 8.70
C PRO A 92 37.44 -55.35 8.51
N LEU A 93 37.42 -54.19 7.85
CA LEU A 93 36.20 -53.43 7.57
C LEU A 93 35.14 -54.25 6.78
N TYR A 94 35.55 -55.17 5.90
CA TYR A 94 34.64 -56.06 5.17
C TYR A 94 33.93 -57.04 6.09
N HIS A 95 34.64 -57.53 7.11
CA HIS A 95 34.05 -58.46 8.06
C HIS A 95 33.02 -57.78 8.97
N ALA A 96 33.28 -56.55 9.40
CA ALA A 96 32.31 -55.76 10.16
C ALA A 96 31.03 -55.50 9.35
N TYR A 97 31.20 -55.22 8.04
CA TYR A 97 30.09 -55.11 7.09
C TYR A 97 29.29 -56.43 6.98
N GLN A 98 29.96 -57.56 6.75
CA GLN A 98 29.32 -58.88 6.61
C GLN A 98 28.54 -59.29 7.87
N GLN A 99 29.06 -58.97 9.05
CA GLN A 99 28.39 -59.26 10.32
C GLN A 99 27.30 -58.24 10.68
N ASN A 100 27.08 -57.23 9.85
CA ASN A 100 26.14 -56.16 10.11
C ASN A 100 26.38 -55.43 11.46
N SER A 101 27.64 -55.36 11.91
CA SER A 101 28.00 -54.66 13.15
C SER A 101 28.18 -53.17 12.87
N SER A 102 27.15 -52.37 13.15
CA SER A 102 27.18 -50.92 12.96
C SER A 102 28.24 -50.24 13.84
N LEU A 103 28.43 -50.71 15.08
CA LEU A 103 29.40 -50.17 16.03
C LEU A 103 30.83 -50.42 15.59
N ILE A 104 31.21 -51.67 15.30
CA ILE A 104 32.60 -51.99 14.92
C ILE A 104 32.92 -51.41 13.54
N PHE A 105 31.95 -51.43 12.62
CA PHE A 105 32.13 -50.77 11.33
C PHE A 105 32.42 -49.27 11.50
N ARG A 106 31.67 -48.58 12.38
CA ARG A 106 31.90 -47.16 12.70
C ARG A 106 33.28 -46.93 13.30
N LEU A 107 33.66 -47.70 14.32
CA LEU A 107 34.95 -47.55 14.99
C LEU A 107 36.16 -47.79 14.07
N LEU A 108 36.06 -48.71 13.11
CA LEU A 108 37.10 -48.93 12.11
C LEU A 108 37.19 -47.76 11.13
N VAL A 109 36.05 -47.18 10.72
CA VAL A 109 36.03 -45.99 9.87
C VAL A 109 36.58 -44.76 10.62
N ASP A 110 36.23 -44.59 11.90
CA ASP A 110 36.80 -43.58 12.80
C ASP A 110 38.33 -43.67 12.88
N ALA A 111 38.86 -44.90 12.89
CA ALA A 111 40.29 -45.14 12.87
C ALA A 111 40.95 -44.87 11.51
N GLY A 112 40.18 -44.56 10.46
CA GLY A 112 40.67 -44.24 9.11
C GLY A 112 40.69 -45.43 8.13
N ALA A 113 39.81 -46.42 8.28
CA ALA A 113 39.77 -47.57 7.39
C ALA A 113 39.39 -47.16 5.95
N ASP A 114 40.03 -47.77 4.96
CA ASP A 114 39.82 -47.43 3.55
C ASP A 114 38.54 -48.09 3.02
N LEU A 115 37.51 -47.28 2.80
CA LEU A 115 36.21 -47.69 2.29
C LEU A 115 36.28 -48.21 0.85
N SER A 116 37.24 -47.75 0.03
CA SER A 116 37.33 -48.15 -1.38
C SER A 116 37.65 -49.64 -1.56
N LEU A 117 38.28 -50.27 -0.55
CA LEU A 117 38.60 -51.70 -0.55
C LEU A 117 37.36 -52.60 -0.53
N LEU A 118 36.18 -52.04 -0.23
CA LEU A 118 34.90 -52.74 -0.25
C LEU A 118 34.18 -52.67 -1.60
N ASP A 119 34.49 -51.69 -2.46
CA ASP A 119 33.82 -51.49 -3.75
C ASP A 119 33.94 -52.72 -4.67
N GLN A 120 35.11 -53.38 -4.65
CA GLN A 120 35.40 -54.56 -5.45
C GLN A 120 34.60 -55.82 -5.05
N TYR A 121 34.09 -55.86 -3.81
CA TYR A 121 33.40 -57.05 -3.26
C TYR A 121 31.90 -56.84 -3.03
N VAL A 122 31.44 -55.60 -2.86
CA VAL A 122 30.10 -55.28 -2.33
C VAL A 122 29.29 -54.45 -3.34
N ARG A 123 29.43 -54.73 -4.65
CA ARG A 123 28.98 -53.94 -5.83
C ARG A 123 27.59 -53.25 -5.83
N VAL A 124 26.73 -53.41 -4.82
CA VAL A 124 25.43 -52.70 -4.69
C VAL A 124 25.09 -52.32 -3.23
N ASP A 125 25.76 -52.87 -2.23
CA ASP A 125 25.15 -53.11 -0.91
C ASP A 125 25.86 -52.34 0.23
N MET A 126 27.10 -51.88 -0.01
CA MET A 126 27.86 -51.04 0.94
C MET A 126 27.26 -49.64 1.13
N ARG A 127 26.79 -49.01 0.05
CA ARG A 127 26.13 -47.69 0.13
C ARG A 127 24.73 -47.78 0.76
N ARG A 128 24.06 -48.94 0.59
CA ARG A 128 22.80 -49.27 1.27
C ARG A 128 23.02 -49.46 2.78
N PHE A 129 24.15 -50.07 3.14
CA PHE A 129 24.58 -50.22 4.52
C PHE A 129 25.01 -48.90 5.16
N LEU A 130 25.78 -48.05 4.47
CA LEU A 130 26.10 -46.69 4.94
C LEU A 130 24.83 -45.87 5.20
N ALA A 131 23.84 -45.93 4.31
CA ALA A 131 22.54 -45.29 4.53
C ALA A 131 21.80 -45.85 5.77
N ARG A 132 21.97 -47.14 6.08
CA ARG A 132 21.40 -47.78 7.28
C ARG A 132 22.22 -47.52 8.56
N VAL A 133 23.53 -47.29 8.44
CA VAL A 133 24.40 -46.90 9.56
C VAL A 133 24.22 -45.43 9.91
N LEU A 134 23.90 -44.59 8.92
CA LEU A 134 23.45 -43.20 9.08
C LEU A 134 21.97 -43.09 9.54
N HIS A 135 21.27 -44.23 9.67
CA HIS A 135 19.88 -44.32 10.12
C HIS A 135 19.73 -45.48 11.12
N PRO A 136 20.00 -45.30 12.43
CA PRO A 136 19.48 -46.25 13.39
C PRO A 136 17.95 -46.25 13.31
N PRO A 137 17.30 -47.40 13.56
CA PRO A 137 15.84 -47.51 13.56
C PRO A 137 15.15 -46.66 14.64
N ASP A 138 15.91 -46.18 15.63
CA ASP A 138 15.44 -45.27 16.68
C ASP A 138 16.14 -43.91 16.48
N ASP A 139 15.39 -42.81 16.51
CA ASP A 139 15.76 -41.37 16.34
C ASP A 139 16.87 -40.83 17.30
N THR A 140 17.80 -41.69 17.71
CA THR A 140 18.81 -41.47 18.76
C THR A 140 20.25 -41.48 18.23
N ALA A 141 20.49 -41.62 16.91
CA ALA A 141 21.84 -41.38 16.39
C ALA A 141 22.18 -39.90 16.51
N ASP A 142 23.32 -39.63 17.14
CA ASP A 142 24.08 -38.40 16.95
C ASP A 142 24.13 -38.03 15.46
N LEU A 143 23.42 -36.96 15.13
CA LEU A 143 23.19 -36.40 13.79
C LEU A 143 24.47 -35.86 13.12
N ASP A 144 25.63 -35.96 13.77
CA ASP A 144 26.90 -35.37 13.34
C ASP A 144 27.87 -36.35 12.67
N TYR A 145 27.53 -37.62 12.51
CA TYR A 145 28.52 -38.61 12.08
C TYR A 145 28.50 -38.94 10.58
N LEU A 146 29.17 -38.10 9.79
CA LEU A 146 29.79 -38.47 8.50
C LEU A 146 31.31 -38.32 8.67
N PRO A 147 32.11 -39.41 8.57
CA PRO A 147 33.55 -39.36 8.82
C PRO A 147 34.29 -38.41 7.85
N ALA A 148 35.35 -37.76 8.33
CA ALA A 148 36.19 -36.89 7.51
C ALA A 148 36.85 -37.70 6.37
N GLY A 149 36.60 -37.31 5.12
CA GLY A 149 37.16 -37.95 3.92
C GLY A 149 36.17 -38.66 3.00
N VAL A 150 34.90 -38.78 3.39
CA VAL A 150 33.84 -39.28 2.48
C VAL A 150 33.45 -38.19 1.48
N ASP A 151 33.60 -38.46 0.19
CA ASP A 151 33.02 -37.63 -0.87
C ASP A 151 31.48 -37.76 -0.86
N VAL A 152 30.80 -36.77 -0.31
CA VAL A 152 29.33 -36.73 -0.15
C VAL A 152 28.57 -36.66 -1.49
N ASN A 153 29.26 -36.32 -2.59
CA ASN A 153 28.69 -36.23 -3.93
C ASN A 153 29.09 -37.41 -4.82
N ALA A 154 29.78 -38.43 -4.27
CA ALA A 154 30.17 -39.61 -5.01
C ALA A 154 28.95 -40.34 -5.59
N THR A 155 29.02 -40.69 -6.88
CA THR A 155 27.97 -41.41 -7.59
C THR A 155 28.26 -42.91 -7.66
N ASP A 156 27.21 -43.74 -7.70
CA ASP A 156 27.37 -45.20 -7.86
C ASP A 156 27.57 -45.56 -9.34
N SER A 157 27.73 -46.86 -9.64
CA SER A 157 27.88 -47.32 -11.02
C SER A 157 26.66 -47.03 -11.91
N GLU A 158 25.53 -46.61 -11.31
CA GLU A 158 24.33 -46.18 -12.03
C GLU A 158 24.17 -44.65 -12.03
N GLY A 159 25.07 -43.90 -11.38
CA GLY A 159 25.03 -42.43 -11.33
C GLY A 159 24.27 -41.83 -10.14
N ARG A 160 23.87 -42.61 -9.11
CA ARG A 160 23.15 -42.10 -7.93
C ARG A 160 24.08 -41.50 -6.89
N THR A 161 23.75 -40.31 -6.42
CA THR A 161 24.39 -39.67 -5.26
C THR A 161 23.86 -40.24 -3.94
N TYR A 162 24.54 -39.95 -2.82
CA TYR A 162 24.00 -40.24 -1.48
C TYR A 162 22.70 -39.50 -1.21
N LEU A 163 22.57 -38.27 -1.73
CA LEU A 163 21.38 -37.45 -1.58
C LEU A 163 20.17 -38.06 -2.31
N ASP A 164 20.35 -38.55 -3.55
CA ASP A 164 19.30 -39.25 -4.30
C ASP A 164 18.73 -40.44 -3.52
N ARG A 165 19.62 -41.20 -2.87
CA ARG A 165 19.23 -42.39 -2.11
C ARG A 165 18.54 -42.02 -0.80
N ALA A 166 19.00 -40.98 -0.10
CA ALA A 166 18.37 -40.48 1.12
C ALA A 166 16.93 -39.99 0.85
N VAL A 167 16.72 -39.27 -0.25
CA VAL A 167 15.38 -38.86 -0.66
C VAL A 167 14.55 -40.07 -1.10
N TRP A 168 15.09 -40.99 -1.93
CA TRP A 168 14.36 -42.18 -2.39
C TRP A 168 13.94 -43.12 -1.26
N LEU A 169 14.76 -43.26 -0.21
CA LEU A 169 14.44 -44.06 0.98
C LEU A 169 13.47 -43.34 1.94
N GLY A 170 13.22 -42.05 1.73
CA GLY A 170 12.35 -41.26 2.59
C GLY A 170 12.95 -40.97 3.96
N SER A 171 14.22 -40.56 4.03
CA SER A 171 14.89 -40.23 5.29
C SER A 171 15.13 -38.71 5.43
N PRO A 172 14.27 -37.97 6.14
CA PRO A 172 14.41 -36.52 6.31
C PRO A 172 15.72 -36.13 7.02
N SER A 173 16.09 -36.87 8.07
CA SER A 173 17.32 -36.66 8.84
C SER A 173 18.58 -36.85 7.98
N ALA A 174 18.61 -37.88 7.14
CA ALA A 174 19.75 -38.12 6.25
C ALA A 174 19.88 -37.04 5.17
N VAL A 175 18.76 -36.55 4.64
CA VAL A 175 18.75 -35.43 3.68
C VAL A 175 19.35 -34.18 4.31
N LYS A 176 18.92 -33.80 5.52
CA LYS A 176 19.46 -32.63 6.23
C LYS A 176 20.96 -32.79 6.52
N ALA A 177 21.39 -33.95 7.02
CA ALA A 177 22.79 -34.22 7.34
C ALA A 177 23.70 -34.15 6.11
N LEU A 178 23.27 -34.71 4.98
CA LEU A 178 24.02 -34.67 3.72
C LEU A 178 24.15 -33.24 3.18
N LEU A 179 23.07 -32.44 3.22
CA LEU A 179 23.08 -31.04 2.80
C LEU A 179 24.00 -30.18 3.68
N CYS A 180 23.99 -30.38 5.01
CA CYS A 180 24.91 -29.71 5.92
C CYS A 180 26.39 -29.99 5.63
N ARG A 181 26.71 -31.10 4.93
CA ARG A 181 28.07 -31.48 4.54
C ARG A 181 28.40 -31.15 3.08
N GLY A 182 27.57 -30.35 2.41
CA GLY A 182 27.83 -29.87 1.05
C GLY A 182 27.41 -30.84 -0.06
N ALA A 183 26.44 -31.72 0.21
CA ALA A 183 25.80 -32.47 -0.86
C ALA A 183 25.11 -31.51 -1.84
N ASP A 184 25.35 -31.67 -3.15
CA ASP A 184 24.81 -30.83 -4.21
C ASP A 184 23.37 -31.27 -4.56
N PRO A 185 22.33 -30.47 -4.25
CA PRO A 185 20.95 -30.81 -4.56
C PRO A 185 20.57 -30.59 -6.03
N THR A 186 21.48 -30.06 -6.85
CA THR A 186 21.26 -29.74 -8.27
C THR A 186 21.75 -30.84 -9.20
N GLN A 187 22.55 -31.78 -8.68
CA GLN A 187 23.11 -32.86 -9.48
C GLN A 187 22.02 -33.80 -10.00
N TRP A 188 22.14 -34.19 -11.28
CA TRP A 188 21.20 -35.10 -11.92
C TRP A 188 21.65 -36.53 -11.65
N GLY A 189 20.82 -37.28 -10.95
CA GLY A 189 20.95 -38.73 -10.75
C GLY A 189 20.57 -39.54 -12.01
N PRO A 190 20.51 -40.87 -11.89
CA PRO A 190 20.14 -41.74 -13.00
C PRO A 190 18.74 -41.42 -13.51
N TRP A 191 18.52 -41.68 -14.80
CA TRP A 191 17.26 -41.38 -15.49
C TRP A 191 16.92 -39.89 -15.57
N GLY A 192 17.92 -39.01 -15.42
CA GLY A 192 17.75 -37.57 -15.59
C GLY A 192 16.84 -36.95 -14.52
N ARG A 193 17.10 -37.24 -13.24
CA ARG A 193 16.26 -36.79 -12.12
C ARG A 193 17.10 -36.06 -11.09
N THR A 194 16.59 -34.96 -10.54
CA THR A 194 17.18 -34.29 -9.39
C THR A 194 16.71 -34.96 -8.09
N PRO A 195 17.43 -34.82 -6.96
CA PRO A 195 16.99 -35.32 -5.66
C PRO A 195 15.59 -34.86 -5.29
N LEU A 196 15.23 -33.60 -5.60
CA LEU A 196 13.89 -33.07 -5.36
C LEU A 196 12.80 -33.87 -6.10
N ALA A 197 13.10 -34.52 -7.24
CA ALA A 197 12.16 -35.37 -7.98
C ALA A 197 11.61 -36.55 -7.18
N TYR A 198 12.25 -36.90 -6.07
CA TYR A 198 11.83 -37.98 -5.18
C TYR A 198 11.19 -37.47 -3.88
N ALA A 199 10.97 -36.16 -3.73
CA ALA A 199 10.48 -35.49 -2.50
C ALA A 199 9.20 -36.10 -1.91
N PHE A 200 8.33 -36.69 -2.73
CA PHE A 200 7.15 -37.42 -2.25
C PHE A 200 7.48 -38.56 -1.27
N SER A 201 8.63 -39.22 -1.47
CA SER A 201 9.07 -40.30 -0.59
C SER A 201 9.42 -39.78 0.82
N LEU A 202 9.75 -38.49 0.97
CA LEU A 202 10.02 -37.85 2.27
C LEU A 202 8.74 -37.46 3.01
N MET A 203 7.69 -37.06 2.29
CA MET A 203 6.41 -36.62 2.90
C MET A 203 5.70 -37.72 3.71
N GLN A 204 6.07 -38.99 3.51
CA GLN A 204 5.54 -40.14 4.23
C GLN A 204 6.12 -40.26 5.65
N TYR A 205 7.13 -39.48 6.00
CA TYR A 205 7.88 -39.60 7.26
C TYR A 205 7.81 -38.31 8.08
N PRO A 206 7.87 -38.40 9.43
CA PRO A 206 7.98 -37.25 10.31
C PRO A 206 9.15 -36.34 9.88
N ASP A 207 8.96 -35.02 9.88
CA ASP A 207 9.96 -34.02 9.43
C ASP A 207 10.30 -34.04 7.92
N GLY A 208 9.54 -34.77 7.10
CA GLY A 208 9.67 -34.79 5.64
C GLY A 208 9.57 -33.41 4.98
N ALA A 209 8.64 -32.57 5.45
CA ALA A 209 8.50 -31.19 4.98
C ALA A 209 9.76 -30.35 5.29
N GLY A 210 10.38 -30.55 6.46
CA GLY A 210 11.62 -29.88 6.83
C GLY A 210 12.80 -30.29 5.95
N ALA A 211 12.85 -31.54 5.50
CA ALA A 211 13.88 -32.00 4.57
C ALA A 211 13.68 -31.48 3.13
N ILE A 212 12.43 -31.37 2.67
CA ILE A 212 12.11 -30.73 1.39
C ILE A 212 12.47 -29.25 1.43
N GLN A 213 12.18 -28.57 2.53
CA GLN A 213 12.58 -27.19 2.75
C GLN A 213 14.11 -27.04 2.70
N ALA A 214 14.85 -27.93 3.37
CA ALA A 214 16.30 -27.93 3.33
C ALA A 214 16.86 -28.12 1.91
N LEU A 215 16.26 -28.98 1.08
CA LEU A 215 16.64 -29.16 -0.33
C LEU A 215 16.46 -27.86 -1.14
N VAL A 216 15.32 -27.18 -0.95
CA VAL A 216 15.03 -25.91 -1.63
C VAL A 216 15.97 -24.80 -1.17
N ASP A 217 16.25 -24.72 0.13
CA ASP A 217 17.17 -23.73 0.70
C ASP A 217 18.61 -23.95 0.26
N ALA A 218 19.00 -25.20 0.05
CA ALA A 218 20.29 -25.58 -0.53
C ALA A 218 20.38 -25.37 -2.05
N GLY A 219 19.31 -24.89 -2.70
CA GLY A 219 19.32 -24.48 -4.12
C GLY A 219 18.75 -25.51 -5.11
N ALA A 220 18.00 -26.51 -4.66
CA ALA A 220 17.33 -27.45 -5.56
C ALA A 220 16.39 -26.72 -6.55
N ASP A 221 16.50 -27.04 -7.84
CA ASP A 221 15.60 -26.49 -8.85
C ASP A 221 14.22 -27.15 -8.79
N VAL A 222 13.24 -26.38 -8.31
CA VAL A 222 11.82 -26.77 -8.21
C VAL A 222 11.16 -27.00 -9.58
N ASN A 223 11.77 -26.50 -10.66
CA ASN A 223 11.26 -26.61 -12.03
C ASN A 223 12.02 -27.65 -12.86
N ALA A 224 12.97 -28.39 -12.29
CA ALA A 224 13.73 -29.39 -13.04
C ALA A 224 12.77 -30.44 -13.64
N ILE A 225 12.85 -30.63 -14.96
CA ILE A 225 11.92 -31.48 -15.72
C ILE A 225 12.55 -32.87 -15.90
N SER A 226 11.87 -33.94 -15.45
CA SER A 226 12.28 -35.32 -15.75
C SER A 226 11.26 -36.01 -16.67
N ASP A 227 11.66 -36.31 -17.91
CA ASP A 227 10.98 -37.16 -18.91
C ASP A 227 9.45 -37.00 -19.14
N ARG A 228 8.84 -35.91 -18.64
CA ARG A 228 7.49 -35.34 -18.87
C ARG A 228 6.85 -34.74 -17.60
N ASP A 229 7.44 -34.94 -16.41
CA ASP A 229 6.91 -34.52 -15.11
C ASP A 229 7.97 -33.79 -14.27
N THR A 230 7.59 -32.68 -13.62
CA THR A 230 8.36 -32.07 -12.52
C THR A 230 8.31 -32.94 -11.26
N PRO A 231 9.25 -32.74 -10.31
CA PRO A 231 9.18 -33.30 -8.96
C PRO A 231 7.81 -33.25 -8.28
N LEU A 232 7.10 -32.11 -8.43
CA LEU A 232 5.76 -31.89 -7.91
C LEU A 232 4.68 -32.63 -8.73
N ASP A 233 4.90 -32.83 -10.03
CA ASP A 233 3.94 -33.50 -10.91
C ASP A 233 3.73 -34.98 -10.55
N ARG A 234 4.75 -35.69 -10.04
CA ARG A 234 4.62 -37.08 -9.56
C ARG A 234 4.06 -37.18 -8.13
N ALA A 235 4.27 -36.18 -7.28
CA ALA A 235 3.66 -36.14 -5.96
C ALA A 235 2.13 -36.07 -6.04
N ALA A 236 1.61 -35.51 -7.13
CA ALA A 236 0.18 -35.32 -7.37
C ALA A 236 -0.53 -36.52 -8.05
N SER A 237 0.19 -37.54 -8.53
CA SER A 237 -0.37 -38.56 -9.44
C SER A 237 -0.68 -39.92 -8.80
N ARG A 238 -0.58 -40.09 -7.48
CA ARG A 238 -0.83 -41.37 -6.78
C ARG A 238 -1.84 -41.21 -5.63
N GLU A 239 -3.10 -41.63 -5.91
CA GLU A 239 -4.25 -41.92 -5.00
C GLU A 239 -4.58 -40.94 -3.84
N PRO A 240 -5.84 -40.88 -3.35
CA PRO A 240 -6.30 -39.76 -2.51
C PRO A 240 -5.72 -39.86 -1.10
N PHE A 241 -4.72 -39.01 -0.82
CA PHE A 241 -3.99 -38.94 0.45
C PHE A 241 -4.56 -37.81 1.31
N ASP A 242 -4.84 -38.06 2.60
CA ASP A 242 -5.47 -37.09 3.51
C ASP A 242 -4.45 -36.03 3.99
N PHE A 243 -4.43 -34.88 3.31
CA PHE A 243 -3.51 -33.75 3.54
C PHE A 243 -3.72 -33.00 4.86
N LYS A 244 -4.75 -33.33 5.65
CA LYS A 244 -5.11 -32.62 6.90
C LYS A 244 -4.06 -32.67 8.02
N ARG A 245 -2.97 -33.44 7.87
CA ARG A 245 -1.96 -33.67 8.93
C ARG A 245 -0.58 -33.04 8.69
N ILE A 246 -0.34 -32.35 7.57
CA ILE A 246 1.01 -31.89 7.23
C ILE A 246 1.25 -30.44 7.72
N GLN A 247 2.01 -30.29 8.81
CA GLN A 247 2.67 -29.01 9.14
C GLN A 247 3.58 -28.60 7.96
N GLY A 248 3.37 -27.40 7.40
CA GLY A 248 4.22 -26.82 6.34
C GLY A 248 3.65 -26.80 4.92
N TYR A 249 2.44 -27.33 4.69
CA TYR A 249 1.76 -27.23 3.39
C TYR A 249 1.56 -25.78 2.92
N GLU A 250 1.07 -24.91 3.82
CA GLU A 250 0.85 -23.49 3.56
C GLU A 250 2.14 -22.75 3.19
N SER A 251 3.28 -23.12 3.79
CA SER A 251 4.59 -22.54 3.43
C SER A 251 5.05 -22.93 2.03
N VAL A 252 4.79 -24.16 1.59
CA VAL A 252 5.15 -24.63 0.25
C VAL A 252 4.29 -23.93 -0.81
N LEU A 253 2.97 -23.89 -0.59
CA LEU A 253 2.01 -23.24 -1.48
C LEU A 253 2.27 -21.71 -1.60
N ARG A 254 2.60 -21.04 -0.48
CA ARG A 254 3.01 -19.63 -0.48
C ARG A 254 4.26 -19.40 -1.34
N ARG A 255 5.23 -20.33 -1.31
CA ARG A 255 6.49 -20.21 -2.07
C ARG A 255 6.26 -20.42 -3.57
N THR A 256 5.37 -21.32 -3.98
CA THR A 256 5.05 -21.53 -5.41
C THR A 256 4.42 -20.29 -6.04
N VAL A 257 3.59 -19.57 -5.28
CA VAL A 257 3.04 -18.26 -5.67
C VAL A 257 4.12 -17.19 -5.73
N GLN A 258 4.96 -17.06 -4.69
CA GLN A 258 6.07 -16.10 -4.68
C GLN A 258 7.04 -16.27 -5.86
N ARG A 259 7.18 -17.50 -6.34
CA ARG A 259 8.02 -17.87 -7.49
C ARG A 259 7.27 -17.85 -8.83
N GLY A 260 5.96 -17.56 -8.84
CA GLY A 260 5.14 -17.43 -10.04
C GLY A 260 4.86 -18.74 -10.79
N SER A 261 4.91 -19.89 -10.12
CA SER A 261 4.66 -21.19 -10.78
C SER A 261 3.18 -21.51 -10.84
N LEU A 262 2.53 -21.17 -11.95
CA LEU A 262 1.10 -21.42 -12.21
C LEU A 262 0.75 -22.91 -12.11
N ARG A 263 1.54 -23.78 -12.75
CA ARG A 263 1.27 -25.23 -12.79
C ARG A 263 1.40 -25.91 -11.42
N ALA A 264 2.42 -25.55 -10.64
CA ALA A 264 2.59 -26.10 -9.30
C ALA A 264 1.48 -25.62 -8.37
N THR A 265 1.11 -24.34 -8.46
CA THR A 265 0.02 -23.78 -7.64
C THR A 265 -1.32 -24.42 -7.99
N HIS A 266 -1.66 -24.55 -9.27
CA HIS A 266 -2.90 -25.18 -9.73
C HIS A 266 -2.99 -26.68 -9.36
N ARG A 267 -1.91 -27.46 -9.47
CA ARG A 267 -1.97 -28.88 -9.06
C ARG A 267 -2.03 -29.07 -7.55
N LEU A 268 -1.40 -28.19 -6.75
CA LEU A 268 -1.51 -28.25 -5.29
C LEU A 268 -2.93 -27.95 -4.83
N LEU A 269 -3.60 -26.99 -5.48
CA LEU A 269 -5.00 -26.66 -5.19
C LEU A 269 -5.96 -27.83 -5.54
N ARG A 270 -5.77 -28.53 -6.66
CA ARG A 270 -6.59 -29.69 -7.07
C ARG A 270 -6.44 -30.92 -6.18
N LEU A 271 -5.34 -31.07 -5.45
CA LEU A 271 -5.12 -32.20 -4.55
C LEU A 271 -6.04 -32.15 -3.31
N GLU A 272 -6.76 -31.05 -3.10
CA GLU A 272 -7.82 -30.94 -2.11
C GLU A 272 -9.23 -31.29 -2.66
N ASP A 273 -9.36 -31.86 -3.87
CA ASP A 273 -10.66 -32.23 -4.47
C ASP A 273 -11.36 -33.38 -3.70
N ASP A 274 -12.02 -33.06 -2.58
CA ASP A 274 -13.07 -33.86 -1.96
C ASP A 274 -14.43 -33.30 -2.42
N PRO A 275 -15.29 -34.10 -3.09
CA PRO A 275 -16.61 -33.67 -3.56
C PRO A 275 -17.61 -33.30 -2.43
N ASN A 276 -17.23 -33.40 -1.15
CA ASN A 276 -18.04 -33.04 0.02
C ASN A 276 -17.42 -31.92 0.90
N LEU A 277 -17.01 -30.81 0.29
CA LEU A 277 -16.43 -29.67 1.02
C LEU A 277 -17.38 -29.12 2.10
N ARG A 278 -16.93 -29.13 3.37
CA ARG A 278 -17.57 -28.46 4.53
C ARG A 278 -17.15 -26.98 4.57
N ASP A 279 -18.03 -26.12 5.10
CA ASP A 279 -17.83 -24.66 5.18
C ASP A 279 -16.49 -24.21 5.83
N ASP A 280 -15.90 -25.03 6.71
CA ASP A 280 -14.59 -24.74 7.35
C ASP A 280 -13.42 -24.73 6.36
N GLN A 281 -13.51 -25.53 5.30
CA GLN A 281 -12.46 -25.66 4.29
C GLN A 281 -12.53 -24.53 3.26
N LEU A 282 -13.74 -24.06 2.95
CA LEU A 282 -13.95 -22.88 2.10
C LEU A 282 -13.29 -21.65 2.73
N ASP A 283 -13.45 -21.45 4.05
CA ASP A 283 -12.85 -20.33 4.77
C ASP A 283 -11.30 -20.43 4.85
N ALA A 284 -10.75 -21.64 4.93
CA ALA A 284 -9.31 -21.88 4.85
C ALA A 284 -8.74 -21.51 3.48
N ARG A 285 -9.43 -21.90 2.39
CA ARG A 285 -9.08 -21.46 1.03
C ARG A 285 -9.17 -19.94 0.93
N PHE A 286 -10.25 -19.32 1.40
CA PHE A 286 -10.39 -17.86 1.44
C PHE A 286 -9.21 -17.18 2.12
N ARG A 287 -8.81 -17.63 3.32
CA ARG A 287 -7.65 -17.09 4.05
C ARG A 287 -6.37 -17.17 3.23
N TYR A 288 -6.06 -18.33 2.65
CA TYR A 288 -4.89 -18.50 1.80
C TYR A 288 -4.89 -17.52 0.61
N LEU A 289 -6.04 -17.35 -0.05
CA LEU A 289 -6.20 -16.40 -1.16
C LEU A 289 -6.00 -14.95 -0.75
N THR A 290 -6.42 -14.59 0.47
CA THR A 290 -6.17 -13.24 1.00
C THR A 290 -4.68 -12.94 1.16
N GLU A 291 -3.86 -13.95 1.45
CA GLU A 291 -2.41 -13.81 1.58
C GLU A 291 -1.75 -13.66 0.21
N VAL A 292 -2.19 -14.45 -0.78
CA VAL A 292 -1.71 -14.42 -2.17
C VAL A 292 -1.86 -13.04 -2.81
N LEU A 293 -2.93 -12.31 -2.48
CA LEU A 293 -3.20 -10.95 -2.97
C LEU A 293 -2.13 -9.92 -2.59
N GLY A 294 -1.33 -10.19 -1.56
CA GLY A 294 -0.24 -9.34 -1.08
C GLY A 294 1.17 -9.82 -1.48
N LEU A 295 1.30 -10.93 -2.20
CA LEU A 295 2.59 -11.53 -2.54
C LEU A 295 3.07 -11.13 -3.95
N PRO A 296 4.40 -11.01 -4.17
CA PRO A 296 4.97 -10.98 -5.52
C PRO A 296 4.52 -12.24 -6.29
N GLY A 297 3.94 -12.10 -7.48
CA GLY A 297 3.42 -13.25 -8.24
C GLY A 297 1.99 -13.71 -7.84
N GLY A 298 1.26 -12.89 -7.07
CA GLY A 298 -0.13 -13.17 -6.71
C GLY A 298 -1.08 -13.38 -7.91
N GLU A 299 -0.75 -12.82 -9.08
CA GLU A 299 -1.51 -13.02 -10.32
C GLU A 299 -1.51 -14.48 -10.78
N GLN A 300 -0.37 -15.18 -10.69
CA GLN A 300 -0.28 -16.60 -11.03
C GLN A 300 -1.05 -17.46 -10.02
N GLY A 301 -1.09 -17.05 -8.76
CA GLY A 301 -1.97 -17.66 -7.75
C GLY A 301 -3.44 -17.51 -8.11
N LEU A 302 -3.87 -16.29 -8.44
CA LEU A 302 -5.25 -15.98 -8.87
C LEU A 302 -5.66 -16.72 -10.16
N LEU A 303 -4.76 -16.82 -11.14
CA LEU A 303 -4.97 -17.57 -12.38
C LEU A 303 -5.15 -19.07 -12.12
N ALA A 304 -4.32 -19.66 -11.26
CA ALA A 304 -4.45 -21.07 -10.89
C ALA A 304 -5.84 -21.37 -10.31
N LEU A 305 -6.43 -20.44 -9.56
CA LEU A 305 -7.75 -20.65 -8.96
C LEU A 305 -8.89 -20.43 -9.93
N ALA A 306 -8.73 -19.52 -10.89
CA ALA A 306 -9.70 -19.34 -11.95
C ALA A 306 -9.87 -20.61 -12.79
N GLU A 307 -8.76 -21.34 -13.02
CA GLU A 307 -8.76 -22.62 -13.73
C GLU A 307 -9.44 -23.76 -12.94
N GLU A 308 -9.61 -23.61 -11.62
CA GLU A 308 -10.37 -24.56 -10.77
C GLU A 308 -11.86 -24.22 -10.63
N GLY A 309 -12.29 -23.07 -11.14
CA GLY A 309 -13.66 -22.86 -11.59
C GLY A 309 -14.75 -22.59 -10.53
N SER A 310 -14.47 -22.46 -9.23
CA SER A 310 -15.55 -22.29 -8.22
C SER A 310 -15.32 -21.29 -7.06
N LEU A 311 -14.14 -20.69 -6.92
CA LEU A 311 -13.81 -19.84 -5.74
C LEU A 311 -13.96 -18.33 -5.96
N ILE A 312 -14.01 -17.87 -7.22
CA ILE A 312 -13.97 -16.43 -7.53
C ILE A 312 -15.24 -15.71 -7.06
N ASP A 313 -16.40 -16.36 -7.15
CA ASP A 313 -17.71 -15.84 -6.70
C ASP A 313 -18.12 -16.35 -5.31
N ALA A 314 -17.26 -17.13 -4.65
CA ALA A 314 -17.60 -17.69 -3.36
C ALA A 314 -17.68 -16.57 -2.28
N ILE A 315 -18.44 -16.84 -1.23
CA ILE A 315 -18.61 -15.95 -0.09
C ILE A 315 -18.21 -16.75 1.14
N ASN A 316 -17.38 -16.18 2.02
CA ASN A 316 -16.97 -16.86 3.25
C ASN A 316 -18.10 -16.82 4.31
N LYS A 317 -17.87 -17.43 5.47
CA LYS A 317 -18.87 -17.49 6.57
C LYS A 317 -19.29 -16.12 7.11
N ASP A 318 -18.44 -15.10 6.96
CA ASP A 318 -18.73 -13.73 7.38
C ASP A 318 -19.54 -12.95 6.33
N GLY A 319 -19.92 -13.59 5.22
CA GLY A 319 -20.60 -12.92 4.12
C GLY A 319 -19.67 -12.12 3.20
N ILE A 320 -18.34 -12.26 3.32
CA ILE A 320 -17.37 -11.45 2.59
C ILE A 320 -16.95 -12.14 1.28
N SER A 321 -17.02 -11.43 0.16
CA SER A 321 -16.54 -11.92 -1.13
C SER A 321 -15.05 -11.70 -1.34
N MET A 322 -14.48 -12.43 -2.31
CA MET A 322 -13.08 -12.30 -2.68
C MET A 322 -12.73 -10.87 -3.14
N LEU A 323 -13.65 -10.23 -3.87
CA LEU A 323 -13.46 -8.86 -4.34
C LEU A 323 -13.42 -7.86 -3.19
N GLN A 324 -14.33 -7.97 -2.21
CA GLN A 324 -14.33 -7.12 -1.02
C GLN A 324 -13.03 -7.24 -0.23
N ARG A 325 -12.50 -8.44 -0.11
CA ARG A 325 -11.23 -8.66 0.58
C ARG A 325 -10.05 -8.06 -0.19
N ALA A 326 -10.03 -8.18 -1.51
CA ALA A 326 -9.01 -7.54 -2.35
C ALA A 326 -9.02 -6.01 -2.20
N VAL A 327 -10.21 -5.42 -2.15
CA VAL A 327 -10.42 -3.99 -1.87
C VAL A 327 -9.94 -3.64 -0.46
N ALA A 328 -10.29 -4.42 0.57
CA ALA A 328 -9.86 -4.18 1.95
C ALA A 328 -8.33 -4.29 2.16
N LYS A 329 -7.64 -5.07 1.31
CA LYS A 329 -6.18 -5.17 1.29
C LYS A 329 -5.51 -4.17 0.35
N SER A 330 -6.28 -3.29 -0.30
CA SER A 330 -5.80 -2.33 -1.30
C SER A 330 -5.02 -2.99 -2.45
N SER A 331 -5.36 -4.23 -2.82
CA SER A 331 -4.66 -4.97 -3.89
C SER A 331 -5.24 -4.64 -5.26
N CYS A 332 -4.66 -3.65 -5.94
CA CYS A 332 -5.11 -3.22 -7.28
C CYS A 332 -5.07 -4.37 -8.30
N LEU A 333 -4.06 -5.24 -8.22
CA LEU A 333 -3.91 -6.40 -9.10
C LEU A 333 -5.03 -7.43 -8.89
N GLY A 334 -5.38 -7.72 -7.63
CA GLY A 334 -6.48 -8.62 -7.30
C GLY A 334 -7.83 -8.10 -7.76
N VAL A 335 -8.11 -6.82 -7.50
CA VAL A 335 -9.34 -6.16 -7.95
C VAL A 335 -9.46 -6.18 -9.47
N LYS A 336 -8.38 -5.83 -10.18
CA LYS A 336 -8.31 -5.89 -11.65
C LYS A 336 -8.61 -7.29 -12.18
N PHE A 337 -8.01 -8.31 -11.59
CA PHE A 337 -8.19 -9.70 -12.00
C PHE A 337 -9.63 -10.15 -11.81
N LEU A 338 -10.18 -9.98 -10.60
CA LEU A 338 -11.52 -10.45 -10.24
C LEU A 338 -12.60 -9.75 -11.09
N LEU A 339 -12.51 -8.43 -11.29
CA LEU A 339 -13.46 -7.70 -12.13
C LEU A 339 -13.38 -8.07 -13.62
N ARG A 340 -12.23 -8.55 -14.11
CA ARG A 340 -12.07 -9.08 -15.47
C ARG A 340 -12.66 -10.47 -15.64
N GLN A 341 -12.70 -11.28 -14.58
CA GLN A 341 -13.39 -12.58 -14.57
C GLN A 341 -14.91 -12.45 -14.49
N GLY A 342 -15.44 -11.23 -14.29
CA GLY A 342 -16.89 -10.98 -14.29
C GLY A 342 -17.54 -11.11 -12.92
N VAL A 343 -16.77 -11.11 -11.83
CA VAL A 343 -17.29 -11.14 -10.46
C VAL A 343 -18.29 -10.01 -10.24
N ASP A 344 -19.46 -10.35 -9.70
CA ASP A 344 -20.46 -9.37 -9.30
C ASP A 344 -19.96 -8.58 -8.09
N PRO A 345 -19.76 -7.25 -8.19
CA PRO A 345 -19.34 -6.44 -7.06
C PRO A 345 -20.36 -6.36 -5.93
N CYS A 346 -21.62 -6.70 -6.19
CA CYS A 346 -22.68 -6.75 -5.18
C CYS A 346 -22.69 -8.06 -4.39
N ALA A 347 -21.91 -9.07 -4.80
CA ALA A 347 -21.78 -10.33 -4.06
C ALA A 347 -21.02 -10.08 -2.74
N GLY A 348 -21.68 -10.35 -1.61
CA GLY A 348 -21.09 -10.23 -0.27
C GLY A 348 -21.45 -8.97 0.54
N GLY A 349 -22.41 -8.16 0.08
CA GLY A 349 -22.87 -6.97 0.81
C GLY A 349 -22.06 -5.70 0.51
N ALA A 350 -22.16 -4.68 1.38
CA ALA A 350 -21.57 -3.36 1.11
C ALA A 350 -20.05 -3.33 1.38
N PHE A 351 -19.31 -2.63 0.53
CA PHE A 351 -17.89 -2.36 0.75
C PHE A 351 -17.66 -1.43 1.95
N GLY A 352 -16.52 -1.60 2.63
CA GLY A 352 -16.02 -0.61 3.59
C GLY A 352 -15.40 0.61 2.92
N ALA A 353 -15.08 1.63 3.72
CA ALA A 353 -14.36 2.81 3.24
C ALA A 353 -12.91 2.44 2.86
N VAL A 354 -12.44 2.91 1.70
CA VAL A 354 -11.06 2.68 1.23
C VAL A 354 -10.19 3.92 1.35
N SER A 355 -8.88 3.73 1.39
CA SER A 355 -7.95 4.87 1.41
C SER A 355 -8.00 5.67 0.10
N PRO A 356 -7.80 7.00 0.15
CA PRO A 356 -7.67 7.82 -1.06
C PRO A 356 -6.53 7.35 -1.99
N GLN A 357 -5.46 6.80 -1.41
CA GLN A 357 -4.32 6.26 -2.15
C GLN A 357 -4.73 5.09 -3.05
N PHE A 358 -5.56 4.17 -2.55
CA PHE A 358 -6.04 3.03 -3.33
C PHE A 358 -6.86 3.49 -4.54
N VAL A 359 -7.72 4.50 -4.38
CA VAL A 359 -8.50 5.07 -5.50
C VAL A 359 -7.56 5.61 -6.58
N VAL A 360 -6.54 6.39 -6.20
CA VAL A 360 -5.58 6.96 -7.15
C VAL A 360 -4.75 5.87 -7.84
N GLU A 361 -4.27 4.87 -7.10
CA GLU A 361 -3.52 3.75 -7.68
C GLU A 361 -4.38 2.91 -8.64
N MET A 362 -5.64 2.64 -8.28
CA MET A 362 -6.59 1.96 -9.16
C MET A 362 -6.86 2.76 -10.44
N LEU A 363 -6.96 4.09 -10.34
CA LEU A 363 -7.11 4.96 -11.51
C LEU A 363 -5.86 4.97 -12.40
N GLU A 364 -4.67 4.66 -11.88
CA GLU A 364 -3.44 4.52 -12.67
C GLU A 364 -3.44 3.21 -13.52
N VAL A 365 -4.16 2.16 -13.10
CA VAL A 365 -4.30 0.87 -13.80
C VAL A 365 -5.11 1.00 -15.10
N PRO A 366 -4.80 0.23 -16.17
CA PRO A 366 -5.65 0.16 -17.37
C PRO A 366 -7.08 -0.26 -17.04
N ASP A 367 -8.06 0.42 -17.64
CA ASP A 367 -9.50 0.27 -17.34
C ASP A 367 -9.91 0.69 -15.90
N GLY A 368 -9.02 1.36 -15.17
CA GLY A 368 -9.20 1.74 -13.76
C GLY A 368 -10.47 2.54 -13.47
N VAL A 369 -10.82 3.50 -14.35
CA VAL A 369 -12.07 4.29 -14.22
C VAL A 369 -13.31 3.38 -14.27
N SER A 370 -13.35 2.44 -15.23
CA SER A 370 -14.47 1.50 -15.38
C SER A 370 -14.57 0.55 -14.18
N MET A 371 -13.43 0.08 -13.67
CA MET A 371 -13.37 -0.76 -12.48
C MET A 371 -13.86 -0.01 -11.23
N MET A 372 -13.39 1.23 -11.03
CA MET A 372 -13.83 2.07 -9.91
C MET A 372 -15.30 2.44 -10.01
N LEU A 373 -15.84 2.67 -11.21
CA LEU A 373 -17.28 2.88 -11.43
C LEU A 373 -18.11 1.67 -10.96
N LYS A 374 -17.68 0.44 -11.30
CA LYS A 374 -18.35 -0.79 -10.84
C LYS A 374 -18.35 -0.88 -9.31
N LEU A 375 -17.23 -0.57 -8.66
CA LEU A 375 -17.12 -0.60 -7.21
C LEU A 375 -17.96 0.51 -6.53
N ALA A 376 -17.94 1.72 -7.08
CA ALA A 376 -18.74 2.85 -6.58
C ALA A 376 -20.25 2.54 -6.66
N ARG A 377 -20.71 1.96 -7.78
CA ARG A 377 -22.11 1.52 -7.95
C ARG A 377 -22.53 0.42 -6.97
N ALA A 378 -21.57 -0.36 -6.47
CA ALA A 378 -21.78 -1.40 -5.47
C ALA A 378 -21.59 -0.92 -4.02
N GLY A 379 -21.41 0.38 -3.80
CA GLY A 379 -21.39 0.99 -2.45
C GLY A 379 -20.01 1.22 -1.85
N LEU A 380 -18.94 1.18 -2.65
CA LEU A 380 -17.62 1.62 -2.19
C LEU A 380 -17.66 3.09 -1.76
N THR A 381 -17.03 3.42 -0.64
CA THR A 381 -16.86 4.80 -0.15
C THR A 381 -15.38 5.09 0.12
N VAL A 382 -15.01 6.36 0.24
CA VAL A 382 -13.63 6.77 0.50
C VAL A 382 -13.48 7.26 1.93
N ASP A 383 -12.43 6.83 2.62
CA ASP A 383 -12.11 7.32 3.95
C ASP A 383 -11.53 8.74 3.85
N ASN A 384 -12.30 9.70 4.35
CA ASN A 384 -11.95 11.11 4.34
C ASN A 384 -11.31 11.61 5.67
N THR A 385 -11.05 10.71 6.62
CA THR A 385 -10.35 11.04 7.87
C THR A 385 -8.83 11.15 7.67
N LEU A 386 -8.29 10.47 6.67
CA LEU A 386 -6.87 10.46 6.36
C LEU A 386 -6.48 11.73 5.59
N ARG A 387 -5.48 12.48 6.11
CA ARG A 387 -4.88 13.60 5.38
C ARG A 387 -4.09 13.06 4.18
N TYR A 388 -4.74 12.97 3.01
CA TYR A 388 -4.12 12.57 1.76
C TYR A 388 -3.94 13.76 0.83
N ARG A 389 -2.72 13.97 0.34
CA ARG A 389 -2.41 15.03 -0.62
C ARG A 389 -2.40 14.46 -2.04
N MET A 390 -3.46 14.76 -2.79
CA MET A 390 -3.60 14.31 -4.17
C MET A 390 -2.57 15.00 -5.07
N LYS A 391 -1.91 14.21 -5.93
CA LYS A 391 -0.96 14.73 -6.92
C LYS A 391 -1.73 15.36 -8.08
N VAL A 392 -1.28 16.51 -8.57
CA VAL A 392 -1.92 17.24 -9.68
C VAL A 392 -2.11 16.36 -10.92
N ARG A 393 -1.12 15.53 -11.25
CA ARG A 393 -1.17 14.57 -12.36
C ARG A 393 -2.32 13.56 -12.30
N SER A 394 -2.88 13.32 -11.11
CA SER A 394 -3.94 12.33 -10.89
C SER A 394 -5.34 12.95 -11.01
N LEU A 395 -5.46 14.28 -10.97
CA LEU A 395 -6.74 15.00 -11.02
C LEU A 395 -7.57 14.72 -12.28
N PRO A 396 -7.01 14.69 -13.51
CA PRO A 396 -7.80 14.42 -14.72
C PRO A 396 -8.56 13.11 -14.65
N ARG A 397 -7.90 12.01 -14.24
CA ARG A 397 -8.55 10.69 -14.11
C ARG A 397 -9.59 10.66 -12.99
N CYS A 398 -9.41 11.45 -11.94
CA CYS A 398 -10.41 11.59 -10.89
C CYS A 398 -11.66 12.30 -11.40
N PHE A 399 -11.51 13.33 -12.24
CA PHE A 399 -12.64 13.99 -12.90
C PHE A 399 -13.33 13.06 -13.90
N ASP A 400 -12.57 12.28 -14.67
CA ASP A 400 -13.15 11.25 -15.55
C ASP A 400 -14.03 10.27 -14.75
N LEU A 401 -13.54 9.81 -13.59
CA LEU A 401 -14.33 8.96 -12.70
C LEU A 401 -15.60 9.65 -12.19
N ILE A 402 -15.52 10.91 -11.76
CA ILE A 402 -16.70 11.67 -11.34
C ILE A 402 -17.72 11.77 -12.48
N CYS A 403 -17.25 12.11 -13.69
CA CYS A 403 -18.11 12.21 -14.87
C CYS A 403 -18.79 10.87 -15.17
N GLU A 404 -18.08 9.75 -15.09
CA GLU A 404 -18.66 8.41 -15.27
C GLU A 404 -19.64 8.03 -14.15
N VAL A 405 -19.33 8.33 -12.89
CA VAL A 405 -20.22 8.07 -11.75
C VAL A 405 -21.50 8.90 -11.84
N ARG A 406 -21.43 10.13 -12.39
CA ARG A 406 -22.60 11.00 -12.61
C ARG A 406 -23.51 10.54 -13.75
N LYS A 407 -23.04 9.69 -14.67
CA LYS A 407 -23.85 9.10 -15.76
C LYS A 407 -24.75 7.96 -15.25
N ILE A 408 -25.52 8.21 -14.19
CA ILE A 408 -26.51 7.28 -13.65
C ILE A 408 -27.79 7.39 -14.48
N SER A 409 -28.27 6.27 -14.98
CA SER A 409 -29.50 6.20 -15.75
C SER A 409 -30.72 6.30 -14.83
N ALA A 410 -31.82 6.85 -15.34
CA ALA A 410 -33.12 6.75 -14.66
C ALA A 410 -33.58 5.28 -14.50
N MET A 411 -33.04 4.36 -15.31
CA MET A 411 -33.29 2.93 -15.24
C MET A 411 -32.47 2.20 -14.17
N ASP A 412 -31.45 2.84 -13.58
CA ASP A 412 -30.67 2.23 -12.51
C ASP A 412 -31.48 2.16 -11.21
N PRO A 413 -31.34 1.09 -10.39
CA PRO A 413 -32.03 0.97 -9.12
C PRO A 413 -31.73 2.14 -8.15
N PRO A 414 -32.69 2.54 -7.28
CA PRO A 414 -32.45 3.60 -6.28
C PRO A 414 -31.26 3.33 -5.35
N SER A 415 -30.94 2.06 -5.10
CA SER A 415 -29.77 1.64 -4.31
C SER A 415 -28.45 2.03 -4.98
N VAL A 416 -28.33 1.88 -6.30
CA VAL A 416 -27.14 2.27 -7.07
C VAL A 416 -26.96 3.79 -7.03
N ARG A 417 -28.05 4.55 -7.16
CA ARG A 417 -28.01 6.01 -7.03
C ARG A 417 -27.48 6.42 -5.64
N SER A 418 -28.00 5.79 -4.59
CA SER A 418 -27.58 6.05 -3.21
C SER A 418 -26.10 5.71 -2.99
N ALA A 419 -25.63 4.60 -3.55
CA ALA A 419 -24.22 4.19 -3.51
C ALA A 419 -23.30 5.21 -4.20
N CYS A 420 -23.66 5.65 -5.42
CA CYS A 420 -22.90 6.66 -6.14
C CYS A 420 -22.88 8.01 -5.40
N VAL A 421 -24.00 8.44 -4.82
CA VAL A 421 -24.05 9.66 -3.98
C VAL A 421 -23.13 9.52 -2.78
N ALA A 422 -23.13 8.37 -2.10
CA ALA A 422 -22.24 8.13 -0.96
C ALA A 422 -20.75 8.15 -1.37
N PHE A 423 -20.41 7.54 -2.51
CA PHE A 423 -19.06 7.60 -3.07
C PHE A 423 -18.65 9.05 -3.39
N LEU A 424 -19.44 9.78 -4.18
CA LEU A 424 -19.15 11.17 -4.53
C LEU A 424 -19.06 12.06 -3.29
N SER A 425 -19.94 11.86 -2.31
CA SER A 425 -19.98 12.61 -1.05
C SER A 425 -18.71 12.43 -0.22
N THR A 426 -18.15 11.22 -0.21
CA THR A 426 -16.90 10.92 0.49
C THR A 426 -15.65 11.30 -0.30
N PHE A 427 -15.74 11.31 -1.64
CA PHE A 427 -14.62 11.63 -2.53
C PHE A 427 -14.45 13.14 -2.77
N TYR A 428 -15.53 13.91 -2.83
CA TYR A 428 -15.52 15.36 -3.10
C TYR A 428 -14.55 16.18 -2.21
N PRO A 429 -14.50 15.97 -0.88
CA PRO A 429 -13.58 16.71 0.00
C PRO A 429 -12.10 16.56 -0.36
N LEU A 430 -11.71 15.47 -1.02
CA LEU A 430 -10.31 15.21 -1.40
C LEU A 430 -9.90 16.02 -2.63
N LEU A 431 -10.85 16.34 -3.50
CA LEU A 431 -10.61 17.07 -4.74
C LEU A 431 -10.57 18.57 -4.52
N GLY A 432 -11.44 19.08 -3.64
CA GLY A 432 -11.59 20.52 -3.41
C GLY A 432 -12.17 21.29 -4.61
N CYS A 433 -12.60 20.58 -5.66
CA CYS A 433 -13.29 21.10 -6.83
C CYS A 433 -14.13 19.97 -7.45
N TYR A 434 -15.17 20.33 -8.20
CA TYR A 434 -16.10 19.40 -8.83
C TYR A 434 -16.21 19.73 -10.33
N SER A 435 -16.47 18.73 -11.18
CA SER A 435 -16.58 18.98 -12.62
C SER A 435 -17.82 19.82 -12.94
N SER A 436 -17.57 21.06 -13.37
CA SER A 436 -18.57 22.07 -13.74
C SER A 436 -18.98 22.03 -15.23
N ASP A 437 -18.46 21.08 -15.99
CA ASP A 437 -18.73 20.94 -17.43
C ASP A 437 -20.17 20.47 -17.71
N SER A 438 -20.87 19.96 -16.70
CA SER A 438 -22.27 19.53 -16.79
C SER A 438 -23.08 20.04 -15.59
N PRO A 439 -24.37 20.40 -15.79
CA PRO A 439 -25.23 20.82 -14.70
C PRO A 439 -25.30 19.75 -13.62
N LEU A 440 -25.35 20.19 -12.36
CA LEU A 440 -25.63 19.30 -11.24
C LEU A 440 -27.06 18.78 -11.39
N HIS A 441 -27.22 17.48 -11.21
CA HIS A 441 -28.52 16.83 -11.27
C HIS A 441 -29.35 17.17 -10.03
N GLU A 442 -30.67 17.05 -10.14
CA GLU A 442 -31.60 17.28 -9.01
C GLU A 442 -31.33 16.34 -7.81
N TRP A 443 -30.73 15.17 -8.04
CA TRP A 443 -30.36 14.24 -6.97
C TRP A 443 -29.00 14.58 -6.32
N GLU A 444 -28.19 15.44 -6.93
CA GLU A 444 -26.91 15.88 -6.36
C GLU A 444 -27.10 17.02 -5.35
N VAL A 445 -28.21 17.76 -5.43
CA VAL A 445 -28.44 18.97 -4.64
C VAL A 445 -29.87 19.01 -4.11
N GLU A 446 -30.01 19.19 -2.80
CA GLU A 446 -31.30 19.36 -2.13
C GLU A 446 -31.42 20.77 -1.54
N LEU A 447 -32.57 21.43 -1.72
CA LEU A 447 -32.89 22.68 -1.03
C LEU A 447 -33.36 22.37 0.38
N MET A 448 -32.70 22.95 1.38
CA MET A 448 -33.18 22.89 2.76
C MET A 448 -34.41 23.80 2.87
N LYS A 449 -35.53 23.29 3.43
CA LYS A 449 -36.73 24.12 3.67
C LYS A 449 -36.35 25.27 4.62
N ALA A 450 -36.40 26.49 4.11
CA ALA A 450 -35.99 27.68 4.84
C ALA A 450 -37.01 28.07 5.92
N GLU A 451 -36.56 28.20 7.17
CA GLU A 451 -36.98 29.35 7.97
C GLU A 451 -36.41 30.57 7.26
N THR A 452 -37.28 31.50 6.90
CA THR A 452 -36.94 32.72 6.18
C THR A 452 -35.91 33.53 6.96
N SER A 453 -34.67 33.57 6.46
CA SER A 453 -33.70 34.63 6.79
C SER A 453 -34.13 35.93 6.10
N GLU A 454 -35.27 36.47 6.53
CA GLU A 454 -35.63 37.87 6.27
C GLU A 454 -34.78 38.75 7.18
N GLN A 455 -33.63 39.20 6.67
CA GLN A 455 -33.09 40.56 6.84
C GLN A 455 -31.62 40.62 6.39
N GLY A 456 -31.41 41.30 5.26
CA GLY A 456 -30.08 41.77 4.83
C GLY A 456 -29.75 41.37 3.41
N GLY A 457 -30.07 42.24 2.43
CA GLY A 457 -29.46 42.39 1.09
C GLY A 457 -29.36 41.20 0.11
N PHE A 458 -29.28 39.96 0.59
CA PHE A 458 -29.00 38.71 -0.11
C PHE A 458 -30.26 37.83 -0.21
N SER A 459 -31.40 38.42 -0.52
CA SER A 459 -32.71 37.73 -0.57
C SER A 459 -32.81 36.57 -1.59
N ASP A 460 -31.72 36.22 -2.29
CA ASP A 460 -31.70 35.21 -3.35
C ASP A 460 -30.81 33.99 -3.04
N CYS A 461 -30.06 34.01 -1.93
CA CYS A 461 -29.22 32.87 -1.52
C CYS A 461 -30.03 31.94 -0.59
N ARG A 462 -30.10 30.65 -0.94
CA ARG A 462 -30.74 29.60 -0.14
C ARG A 462 -29.70 28.62 0.37
N GLU A 463 -29.91 28.08 1.57
CA GLU A 463 -29.12 26.95 2.07
C GLU A 463 -29.56 25.67 1.37
N GLY A 464 -28.59 24.86 0.96
CA GLY A 464 -28.82 23.55 0.37
C GLY A 464 -27.79 22.53 0.85
N LEU A 465 -28.03 21.29 0.47
CA LEU A 465 -27.20 20.14 0.77
C LEU A 465 -26.71 19.50 -0.53
N PHE A 466 -25.41 19.52 -0.74
CA PHE A 466 -24.75 18.86 -1.87
C PHE A 466 -24.32 17.45 -1.48
N LEU A 467 -24.68 16.47 -2.30
CA LEU A 467 -24.42 15.04 -2.12
C LEU A 467 -24.83 14.53 -0.73
N GLY A 468 -25.96 15.04 -0.23
CA GLY A 468 -26.56 14.63 1.05
C GLY A 468 -25.73 14.94 2.32
N ARG A 469 -24.61 15.67 2.20
CA ARG A 469 -23.68 15.89 3.32
C ARG A 469 -23.10 17.30 3.39
N HIS A 470 -22.81 17.92 2.25
CA HIS A 470 -22.01 19.15 2.19
C HIS A 470 -22.93 20.37 2.15
N LYS A 471 -22.84 21.25 3.15
CA LYS A 471 -23.61 22.49 3.15
C LYS A 471 -23.16 23.40 2.01
N VAL A 472 -24.11 23.88 1.22
CA VAL A 472 -23.86 24.75 0.08
C VAL A 472 -24.79 25.97 0.09
N ALA A 473 -24.27 27.07 -0.45
CA ALA A 473 -25.06 28.24 -0.78
C ALA A 473 -25.56 28.12 -2.23
N MET A 474 -26.86 28.22 -2.41
CA MET A 474 -27.56 28.17 -3.68
C MET A 474 -28.10 29.55 -4.03
N LYS A 475 -27.37 30.28 -4.88
CA LYS A 475 -27.77 31.62 -5.31
C LYS A 475 -28.70 31.54 -6.51
N ALA A 476 -29.95 31.95 -6.31
CA ALA A 476 -30.93 32.05 -7.39
C ALA A 476 -30.59 33.23 -8.30
N LEU A 477 -30.66 33.03 -9.62
CA LEU A 477 -30.49 34.12 -10.58
C LEU A 477 -31.85 34.78 -10.84
N ARG A 478 -32.00 36.06 -10.45
CA ARG A 478 -33.27 36.84 -10.42
C ARG A 478 -34.10 36.91 -11.71
N THR A 479 -33.67 36.35 -12.84
CA THR A 479 -34.32 36.63 -14.13
C THR A 479 -34.35 35.47 -15.12
N HIS A 480 -34.19 34.21 -14.68
CA HIS A 480 -34.47 33.08 -15.57
C HIS A 480 -35.98 32.73 -15.60
N VAL A 481 -36.81 33.67 -16.06
CA VAL A 481 -38.04 33.26 -16.74
C VAL A 481 -37.59 32.68 -18.08
N ILE A 482 -38.04 31.47 -18.41
CA ILE A 482 -37.80 30.81 -19.69
C ILE A 482 -38.07 31.83 -20.82
N GLY A 483 -37.03 32.22 -21.58
CA GLY A 483 -37.14 33.17 -22.71
C GLY A 483 -36.25 34.42 -22.67
N ASN A 484 -35.60 34.79 -21.56
CA ASN A 484 -34.75 35.99 -21.51
C ASN A 484 -33.27 35.70 -21.87
N LYS A 485 -32.91 35.92 -23.14
CA LYS A 485 -31.54 35.68 -23.69
C LYS A 485 -30.44 36.47 -22.96
N VAL A 486 -30.73 37.60 -22.34
CA VAL A 486 -29.75 38.45 -21.65
C VAL A 486 -29.35 37.84 -20.30
N ALA A 487 -30.32 37.30 -19.55
CA ALA A 487 -30.08 36.65 -18.27
C ALA A 487 -29.27 35.35 -18.42
N ALA A 488 -29.59 34.54 -19.43
CA ALA A 488 -28.85 33.30 -19.73
C ALA A 488 -27.38 33.58 -20.12
N LYS A 489 -27.13 34.63 -20.93
CA LYS A 489 -25.75 35.03 -21.28
C LYS A 489 -24.95 35.53 -20.06
N ARG A 490 -25.59 36.19 -19.08
CA ARG A 490 -24.92 36.62 -17.83
C ARG A 490 -24.51 35.43 -16.96
N MET A 491 -25.43 34.47 -16.80
CA MET A 491 -25.15 33.20 -16.11
C MET A 491 -23.95 32.49 -16.73
N GLN A 492 -23.94 32.36 -18.06
CA GLN A 492 -22.85 31.71 -18.77
C GLN A 492 -21.51 32.43 -18.58
N ARG A 493 -21.49 33.77 -18.53
CA ARG A 493 -20.26 34.54 -18.27
C ARG A 493 -19.73 34.32 -16.86
N GLU A 494 -20.59 34.44 -15.83
CA GLU A 494 -20.21 34.20 -14.44
C GLU A 494 -19.67 32.77 -14.26
N MET A 495 -20.33 31.79 -14.87
CA MET A 495 -19.86 30.40 -14.89
C MET A 495 -18.53 30.22 -15.62
N ASN A 496 -18.34 30.84 -16.78
CA ASN A 496 -17.10 30.72 -17.56
C ASN A 496 -15.88 31.27 -16.81
N VAL A 497 -16.06 32.35 -16.05
CA VAL A 497 -15.01 32.90 -15.18
C VAL A 497 -14.78 31.96 -13.99
N LEU A 498 -15.84 31.65 -13.25
CA LEU A 498 -15.77 30.87 -12.02
C LEU A 498 -15.23 29.45 -12.21
N ASN A 499 -15.56 28.80 -13.32
CA ASN A 499 -15.07 27.45 -13.66
C ASN A 499 -13.53 27.38 -13.77
N LYS A 500 -12.88 28.51 -14.07
CA LYS A 500 -11.44 28.57 -14.31
C LYS A 500 -10.63 29.11 -13.12
N LEU A 501 -11.29 29.59 -12.07
CA LEU A 501 -10.64 30.17 -10.91
C LEU A 501 -10.47 29.12 -9.81
N SER A 502 -9.24 29.03 -9.28
CA SER A 502 -8.90 28.14 -8.17
C SER A 502 -7.88 28.81 -7.27
N HIS A 503 -8.35 29.36 -6.14
CA HIS A 503 -7.52 30.03 -5.15
C HIS A 503 -8.18 29.95 -3.76
N PRO A 504 -7.41 29.77 -2.66
CA PRO A 504 -7.95 29.69 -1.30
C PRO A 504 -8.84 30.88 -0.89
N ASN A 505 -8.49 32.07 -1.40
CA ASN A 505 -9.20 33.32 -1.11
C ASN A 505 -10.19 33.79 -2.19
N VAL A 506 -10.55 32.91 -3.11
CA VAL A 506 -11.65 33.12 -4.07
C VAL A 506 -12.69 32.04 -3.83
N LEU A 507 -13.97 32.42 -3.79
CA LEU A 507 -15.04 31.47 -3.52
C LEU A 507 -15.09 30.40 -4.61
N LEU A 508 -14.91 29.14 -4.20
CA LEU A 508 -14.99 27.98 -5.09
C LEU A 508 -16.39 27.87 -5.71
N PHE A 509 -16.43 27.62 -7.01
CA PHE A 509 -17.63 27.25 -7.74
C PHE A 509 -17.73 25.72 -7.84
N ILE A 510 -18.84 25.16 -7.36
CA ILE A 510 -19.09 23.71 -7.41
C ILE A 510 -19.77 23.36 -8.73
N GLY A 511 -20.73 24.18 -9.15
CA GLY A 511 -21.53 23.95 -10.34
C GLY A 511 -22.83 24.74 -10.33
N TRP A 512 -23.73 24.39 -11.23
CA TRP A 512 -25.03 25.03 -11.38
C TRP A 512 -26.12 23.97 -11.57
N CYS A 513 -27.34 24.27 -11.15
CA CYS A 513 -28.48 23.40 -11.34
C CYS A 513 -29.73 24.20 -11.71
N ILE A 514 -30.75 23.50 -12.23
CA ILE A 514 -32.09 24.03 -12.40
C ILE A 514 -33.00 23.24 -11.47
N LEU A 515 -33.64 23.93 -10.52
CA LEU A 515 -34.63 23.34 -9.61
C LEU A 515 -35.91 24.18 -9.68
N GLU A 516 -37.06 23.53 -9.81
CA GLU A 516 -38.37 24.21 -9.84
C GLU A 516 -38.42 25.38 -10.85
N SER A 517 -37.84 25.18 -12.04
CA SER A 517 -37.73 26.20 -13.10
C SER A 517 -36.89 27.45 -12.75
N LYS A 518 -36.04 27.38 -11.72
CA LYS A 518 -35.07 28.43 -11.37
C LYS A 518 -33.65 27.90 -11.48
N SER A 519 -32.76 28.73 -12.02
CA SER A 519 -31.33 28.44 -12.09
C SER A 519 -30.61 28.88 -10.82
N TYR A 520 -29.80 27.98 -10.26
CA TYR A 520 -28.98 28.23 -9.08
C TYR A 520 -27.50 28.05 -9.39
N LEU A 521 -26.67 28.95 -8.88
CA LEU A 521 -25.23 28.76 -8.76
C LEU A 521 -24.94 28.15 -7.38
N VAL A 522 -24.13 27.10 -7.35
CA VAL A 522 -23.82 26.33 -6.15
C VAL A 522 -22.37 26.55 -5.74
N SER A 523 -22.17 26.94 -4.49
CA SER A 523 -20.86 27.19 -3.89
C SER A 523 -20.85 26.69 -2.44
N PRO A 524 -19.68 26.43 -1.83
CA PRO A 524 -19.63 26.01 -0.43
C PRO A 524 -20.29 27.05 0.49
N TRP A 525 -21.01 26.58 1.51
CA TRP A 525 -21.57 27.46 2.53
C TRP A 525 -20.48 28.10 3.38
N MET A 526 -20.65 29.37 3.73
CA MET A 526 -19.70 30.15 4.53
C MET A 526 -20.30 30.37 5.91
N GLU A 527 -19.94 29.53 6.88
CA GLU A 527 -20.59 29.46 8.19
C GLU A 527 -20.52 30.76 8.99
N ASN A 528 -19.44 31.53 8.80
CA ASN A 528 -19.20 32.79 9.48
C ASN A 528 -19.80 34.00 8.73
N GLY A 529 -20.50 33.78 7.61
CA GLY A 529 -21.20 34.83 6.86
C GLY A 529 -20.26 35.76 6.10
N ASP A 530 -20.72 37.00 5.87
CA ASP A 530 -19.93 38.05 5.22
C ASP A 530 -19.04 38.83 6.20
N ALA A 531 -17.99 39.46 5.67
CA ALA A 531 -16.98 40.14 6.47
C ALA A 531 -17.53 41.34 7.25
N SER A 532 -18.57 42.01 6.75
CA SER A 532 -19.18 43.18 7.40
C SER A 532 -19.90 42.76 8.69
N GLU A 533 -20.72 41.71 8.64
CA GLU A 533 -21.36 41.14 9.83
C GLU A 533 -20.34 40.48 10.76
N TYR A 534 -19.36 39.78 10.20
CA TYR A 534 -18.35 39.06 10.98
C TYR A 534 -17.55 39.99 11.91
N VAL A 535 -17.03 41.11 11.41
CA VAL A 535 -16.24 42.04 12.24
C VAL A 535 -17.08 42.82 13.25
N ARG A 536 -18.40 42.97 12.99
CA ARG A 536 -19.35 43.54 13.96
C ARG A 536 -19.65 42.57 15.09
N ARG A 537 -19.86 41.28 14.77
CA ARG A 537 -20.07 40.23 15.78
C ARG A 537 -18.81 39.88 16.56
N ARG A 538 -17.63 40.06 15.96
CA ARG A 538 -16.33 39.75 16.56
C ARG A 538 -15.42 40.99 16.57
N PRO A 539 -15.59 41.89 17.54
CA PRO A 539 -14.77 43.10 17.64
C PRO A 539 -13.26 42.84 17.76
N GLN A 540 -12.87 41.66 18.26
CA GLN A 540 -11.47 41.24 18.44
C GLN A 540 -10.86 40.55 17.21
N ALA A 541 -11.62 40.34 16.13
CA ALA A 541 -11.09 39.70 14.93
C ALA A 541 -9.87 40.46 14.39
N ASN A 542 -8.84 39.74 13.96
CA ASN A 542 -7.65 40.35 13.35
C ASN A 542 -7.99 40.89 11.96
N ARG A 543 -8.36 42.17 11.89
CA ARG A 543 -8.82 42.86 10.67
C ARG A 543 -7.73 42.93 9.60
N VAL A 544 -6.47 43.10 9.99
CA VAL A 544 -5.33 43.12 9.07
C VAL A 544 -5.16 41.75 8.40
N GLN A 545 -5.27 40.65 9.16
CA GLN A 545 -5.21 39.29 8.61
C GLN A 545 -6.34 39.00 7.62
N LEU A 546 -7.56 39.49 7.87
CA LEU A 546 -8.67 39.39 6.92
C LEU A 546 -8.35 40.15 5.63
N LEU A 547 -7.83 41.38 5.75
CA LEU A 547 -7.49 42.23 4.60
C LEU A 547 -6.32 41.69 3.78
N VAL A 548 -5.33 41.06 4.42
CA VAL A 548 -4.25 40.35 3.71
C VAL A 548 -4.84 39.27 2.81
N GLN A 549 -5.77 38.46 3.32
CA GLN A 549 -6.42 37.42 2.53
C GLN A 549 -7.30 37.99 1.39
N VAL A 550 -8.00 39.10 1.62
CA VAL A 550 -8.71 39.82 0.54
C VAL A 550 -7.73 40.27 -0.54
N ALA A 551 -6.59 40.85 -0.16
CA ALA A 551 -5.58 41.30 -1.10
C ALA A 551 -4.90 40.13 -1.84
N GLU A 552 -4.73 38.96 -1.20
CA GLU A 552 -4.24 37.73 -1.85
C GLU A 552 -5.21 37.24 -2.94
N GLY A 553 -6.51 37.18 -2.62
CA GLY A 553 -7.55 36.84 -3.59
C GLY A 553 -7.60 37.84 -4.75
N LEU A 554 -7.57 39.14 -4.47
CA LEU A 554 -7.61 40.18 -5.49
C LEU A 554 -6.36 40.16 -6.38
N HIS A 555 -5.18 39.98 -5.79
CA HIS A 555 -3.93 39.84 -6.53
C HIS A 555 -3.99 38.66 -7.49
N TYR A 556 -4.45 37.49 -7.02
CA TYR A 556 -4.64 36.31 -7.85
C TYR A 556 -5.54 36.60 -9.07
N LEU A 557 -6.68 37.26 -8.87
CA LEU A 557 -7.59 37.64 -9.96
C LEU A 557 -6.88 38.56 -10.98
N HIS A 558 -6.14 39.56 -10.51
CA HIS A 558 -5.46 40.55 -11.36
C HIS A 558 -4.23 40.02 -12.09
N THR A 559 -3.65 38.91 -11.63
CA THR A 559 -2.49 38.23 -12.24
C THR A 559 -2.83 36.86 -12.84
N TRP A 560 -4.12 36.56 -13.01
CA TRP A 560 -4.54 35.26 -13.54
C TRP A 560 -3.96 35.04 -14.95
N LEU A 561 -3.30 33.89 -15.15
CA LEU A 561 -2.34 33.64 -16.24
C LEU A 561 -2.94 33.69 -17.65
N GLN A 562 -4.23 33.39 -17.80
CA GLN A 562 -4.91 33.49 -19.10
C GLN A 562 -5.23 34.95 -19.40
N ASN A 563 -5.91 35.63 -18.47
CA ASN A 563 -6.18 37.06 -18.53
C ASN A 563 -6.47 37.62 -17.13
N PRO A 564 -6.20 38.89 -16.84
CA PRO A 564 -6.67 39.50 -15.60
C PRO A 564 -8.20 39.44 -15.49
N VAL A 565 -8.70 38.97 -14.34
CA VAL A 565 -10.11 39.06 -13.96
C VAL A 565 -10.31 40.31 -13.12
N ILE A 566 -11.14 41.23 -13.61
CA ILE A 566 -11.56 42.40 -12.82
C ILE A 566 -12.85 42.03 -12.08
N HIS A 567 -12.90 42.22 -10.76
CA HIS A 567 -14.06 41.84 -9.96
C HIS A 567 -15.24 42.79 -10.18
N GLY A 568 -15.00 44.11 -10.13
CA GLY A 568 -15.99 45.11 -10.51
C GLY A 568 -17.11 45.40 -9.51
N ASN A 569 -17.10 44.77 -8.33
CA ASN A 569 -18.12 44.92 -7.27
C ASN A 569 -17.58 44.52 -5.89
N LEU A 570 -16.33 44.89 -5.58
CA LEU A 570 -15.71 44.50 -4.32
C LEU A 570 -16.29 45.33 -3.16
N LYS A 571 -16.88 44.65 -2.17
CA LYS A 571 -17.45 45.22 -0.94
C LYS A 571 -17.39 44.19 0.19
N ALA A 572 -17.42 44.58 1.47
CA ALA A 572 -17.23 43.59 2.54
C ALA A 572 -18.35 42.55 2.62
N THR A 573 -19.56 42.87 2.14
CA THR A 573 -20.67 41.91 2.01
C THR A 573 -20.42 40.85 0.94
N ASN A 574 -19.58 41.13 -0.07
CA ASN A 574 -19.14 40.16 -1.08
C ASN A 574 -17.85 39.42 -0.67
N VAL A 575 -17.34 39.66 0.55
CA VAL A 575 -16.21 38.94 1.13
C VAL A 575 -16.76 37.99 2.18
N LEU A 576 -16.69 36.69 1.93
CA LEU A 576 -17.27 35.67 2.82
C LEU A 576 -16.20 34.99 3.67
N ILE A 577 -16.60 34.45 4.82
CA ILE A 577 -15.69 33.84 5.78
C ILE A 577 -16.14 32.41 6.08
N SER A 578 -15.23 31.44 5.87
CA SER A 578 -15.47 30.03 6.19
C SER A 578 -15.57 29.81 7.71
N GLY A 579 -16.09 28.66 8.15
CA GLY A 579 -16.08 28.26 9.56
C GLY A 579 -14.69 28.26 10.20
N THR A 580 -13.63 28.03 9.43
CA THR A 580 -12.23 28.07 9.86
C THR A 580 -11.61 29.47 9.86
N GLY A 581 -12.34 30.52 9.44
CA GLY A 581 -11.85 31.90 9.39
C GLY A 581 -11.08 32.27 8.11
N VAL A 582 -11.13 31.43 7.08
CA VAL A 582 -10.53 31.73 5.76
C VAL A 582 -11.45 32.66 4.99
N VAL A 583 -10.88 33.73 4.44
CA VAL A 583 -11.61 34.74 3.67
C VAL A 583 -11.69 34.33 2.21
N ARG A 584 -12.87 34.46 1.59
CA ARG A 584 -13.13 34.15 0.18
C ARG A 584 -13.91 35.27 -0.50
N ILE A 585 -13.34 35.82 -1.56
CA ILE A 585 -14.02 36.80 -2.41
C ILE A 585 -15.12 36.12 -3.22
N ALA A 586 -16.33 36.65 -3.19
CA ALA A 586 -17.53 36.09 -3.81
C ALA A 586 -18.25 37.12 -4.70
N ASN A 587 -19.28 36.67 -5.41
CA ASN A 587 -20.19 37.49 -6.22
C ASN A 587 -19.53 38.18 -7.43
N PHE A 588 -19.24 37.36 -8.45
CA PHE A 588 -18.55 37.74 -9.69
C PHE A 588 -19.49 38.25 -10.79
N ALA A 589 -20.73 38.64 -10.45
CA ALA A 589 -21.76 39.01 -11.42
C ALA A 589 -21.41 40.23 -12.31
N LEU A 590 -20.47 41.07 -11.88
CA LEU A 590 -19.97 42.24 -12.63
C LEU A 590 -18.53 42.07 -13.12
N SER A 591 -18.00 40.84 -13.09
CA SER A 591 -16.60 40.59 -13.43
C SER A 591 -16.38 40.64 -14.94
N GLU A 592 -15.25 41.19 -15.35
CA GLU A 592 -14.87 41.36 -16.76
C GLU A 592 -13.60 40.55 -17.05
N LEU A 593 -13.65 39.72 -18.11
CA LEU A 593 -12.47 39.15 -18.74
C LEU A 593 -12.02 40.10 -19.85
N VAL A 594 -10.71 40.33 -19.97
CA VAL A 594 -10.15 41.26 -20.95
C VAL A 594 -10.32 40.78 -22.41
N GLU A 595 -10.76 39.55 -22.63
CA GLU A 595 -11.04 38.97 -23.95
C GLU A 595 -12.52 39.12 -24.38
N ASP A 596 -12.83 40.18 -25.13
CA ASP A 596 -13.63 40.14 -26.37
C ASP A 596 -13.93 41.58 -26.85
N GLU A 597 -13.07 42.10 -27.72
CA GLU A 597 -13.22 43.42 -28.38
C GLU A 597 -14.31 43.46 -29.47
N LYS A 598 -15.21 42.47 -29.59
CA LYS A 598 -16.06 42.33 -30.79
C LYS A 598 -17.56 42.52 -30.63
N ASP A 599 -18.10 42.69 -29.42
CA ASP A 599 -19.53 43.03 -29.29
C ASP A 599 -19.86 44.00 -28.14
N PRO A 600 -19.72 45.31 -28.39
CA PRO A 600 -20.04 46.35 -27.41
C PRO A 600 -21.55 46.56 -27.18
N ARG A 601 -22.48 45.84 -27.82
CA ARG A 601 -23.91 46.27 -27.84
C ARG A 601 -24.81 45.72 -26.72
N HIS A 602 -24.31 44.93 -25.78
CA HIS A 602 -25.18 44.19 -24.85
C HIS A 602 -24.78 44.20 -23.36
N TRP A 603 -24.23 45.32 -22.86
CA TRP A 603 -23.80 45.44 -21.47
C TRP A 603 -24.78 46.33 -20.68
N THR A 604 -25.92 45.76 -20.29
CA THR A 604 -26.86 46.42 -19.34
C THR A 604 -26.30 46.56 -17.91
N ALA A 605 -25.06 46.13 -17.66
CA ALA A 605 -24.34 46.35 -16.40
C ALA A 605 -23.93 47.82 -16.18
N TRP A 606 -23.98 48.66 -17.22
CA TRP A 606 -23.67 50.08 -17.15
C TRP A 606 -24.66 50.88 -16.28
N TYR A 607 -25.92 50.47 -16.20
CA TYR A 607 -26.98 51.19 -15.46
C TYR A 607 -27.38 50.56 -14.09
N CYS A 608 -26.96 49.34 -13.78
CA CYS A 608 -27.51 48.54 -12.66
C CYS A 608 -26.61 48.44 -11.41
N CYS A 609 -25.69 49.38 -11.19
CA CYS A 609 -24.82 49.29 -10.01
C CYS A 609 -25.50 49.94 -8.79
N GLU A 610 -26.11 49.11 -7.92
CA GLU A 610 -26.88 49.53 -6.75
C GLU A 610 -26.00 50.08 -5.60
N ASP A 611 -24.69 49.78 -5.61
CA ASP A 611 -23.75 50.05 -4.52
C ASP A 611 -22.81 51.25 -4.81
N LEU A 612 -23.34 52.47 -4.81
CA LEU A 612 -22.64 53.70 -5.21
C LEU A 612 -21.43 54.08 -4.30
N ARG A 613 -21.37 53.57 -3.07
CA ARG A 613 -20.36 53.95 -2.05
C ARG A 613 -18.95 53.42 -2.35
N TRP A 614 -18.85 52.33 -3.12
CA TRP A 614 -17.59 51.67 -3.47
C TRP A 614 -17.14 51.97 -4.91
N GLN A 615 -17.92 52.73 -5.68
CA GLN A 615 -17.63 53.02 -7.09
C GLN A 615 -16.56 54.11 -7.25
N ALA A 616 -15.64 53.88 -8.18
CA ALA A 616 -14.60 54.82 -8.57
C ALA A 616 -15.18 56.03 -9.33
N PRO A 617 -14.56 57.22 -9.24
CA PRO A 617 -15.08 58.47 -9.82
C PRO A 617 -15.25 58.42 -11.35
N GLU A 618 -14.40 57.69 -12.06
CA GLU A 618 -14.48 57.49 -13.51
C GLU A 618 -15.73 56.69 -13.92
N LEU A 619 -16.10 55.67 -13.14
CA LEU A 619 -17.31 54.88 -13.39
C LEU A 619 -18.57 55.71 -13.12
N LEU A 620 -18.52 56.57 -12.10
CA LEU A 620 -19.62 57.48 -11.79
C LEU A 620 -19.77 58.58 -12.85
N SER A 621 -18.72 58.93 -13.58
CA SER A 621 -18.72 60.03 -14.56
C SER A 621 -18.89 59.54 -16.00
N ALA A 622 -18.91 58.23 -16.22
CA ALA A 622 -18.97 57.62 -17.54
C ALA A 622 -20.28 57.98 -18.27
N GLY A 623 -20.15 58.66 -19.41
CA GLY A 623 -21.25 58.99 -20.32
C GLY A 623 -21.46 57.94 -21.40
N SER A 624 -20.49 57.04 -21.57
CA SER A 624 -20.53 55.92 -22.53
C SER A 624 -20.17 54.59 -21.87
N GLN A 625 -20.47 53.49 -22.57
CA GLN A 625 -20.16 52.15 -22.11
C GLN A 625 -18.65 51.86 -22.08
N GLU A 626 -17.88 52.45 -22.98
CA GLU A 626 -16.41 52.30 -23.04
C GLU A 626 -15.74 53.02 -21.85
N GLU A 627 -16.26 54.18 -21.47
CA GLU A 627 -15.80 54.93 -20.28
C GLU A 627 -16.18 54.23 -18.97
N ALA A 628 -17.27 53.45 -18.95
CA ALA A 628 -17.72 52.70 -17.79
C ALA A 628 -17.04 51.32 -17.64
N ARG A 629 -15.97 51.08 -18.39
CA ARG A 629 -15.21 49.82 -18.33
C ARG A 629 -14.56 49.66 -16.97
N ARG A 630 -14.66 48.45 -16.41
CA ARG A 630 -14.04 48.14 -15.12
C ARG A 630 -12.59 47.76 -15.34
N THR A 631 -11.72 48.28 -14.49
CA THR A 631 -10.28 48.06 -14.58
C THR A 631 -9.69 47.65 -13.23
N LYS A 632 -8.41 47.26 -13.21
CA LYS A 632 -7.72 46.90 -11.97
C LYS A 632 -7.72 48.06 -10.98
N GLU A 633 -7.63 49.28 -11.49
CA GLU A 633 -7.61 50.53 -10.76
C GLU A 633 -9.00 50.84 -10.14
N THR A 634 -10.09 50.43 -10.79
CA THR A 634 -11.44 50.51 -10.20
C THR A 634 -11.60 49.54 -9.02
N ASP A 635 -11.03 48.34 -9.13
CA ASP A 635 -11.00 47.36 -8.03
C ASP A 635 -10.11 47.84 -6.87
N SER A 636 -8.96 48.47 -7.15
CA SER A 636 -8.10 49.07 -6.12
C SER A 636 -8.83 50.16 -5.33
N PHE A 637 -9.63 51.00 -6.00
CA PHE A 637 -10.48 51.99 -5.34
C PHE A 637 -11.49 51.35 -4.39
N ALA A 638 -12.20 50.33 -4.88
CA ALA A 638 -13.17 49.56 -4.10
C ALA A 638 -12.50 48.82 -2.93
N CYS A 639 -11.28 48.30 -3.12
CA CYS A 639 -10.49 47.65 -2.08
C CYS A 639 -10.17 48.60 -0.92
N GLY A 640 -9.79 49.86 -1.21
CA GLY A 640 -9.61 50.87 -0.17
C GLY A 640 -10.90 51.14 0.64
N ARG A 641 -12.07 51.08 0.00
CA ARG A 641 -13.37 51.19 0.67
C ARG A 641 -13.68 49.97 1.53
N VAL A 642 -13.31 48.77 1.09
CA VAL A 642 -13.42 47.53 1.88
C VAL A 642 -12.50 47.55 3.09
N MET A 643 -11.29 48.10 2.97
CA MET A 643 -10.41 48.31 4.12
C MET A 643 -11.11 49.13 5.21
N LEU A 644 -11.68 50.29 4.84
CA LEU A 644 -12.42 51.14 5.77
C LEU A 644 -13.58 50.38 6.42
N GLU A 645 -14.34 49.63 5.63
CA GLU A 645 -15.51 48.88 6.10
C GLU A 645 -15.12 47.78 7.08
N ILE A 646 -14.05 47.03 6.82
CA ILE A 646 -13.55 45.98 7.71
C ILE A 646 -12.92 46.59 8.96
N PHE A 647 -12.20 47.71 8.84
CA PHE A 647 -11.61 48.42 9.99
C PHE A 647 -12.63 49.03 10.93
N THR A 648 -13.76 49.50 10.43
CA THR A 648 -14.77 50.19 11.27
C THR A 648 -15.97 49.30 11.60
N GLY A 649 -16.25 48.29 10.78
CA GLY A 649 -17.51 47.56 10.79
C GLY A 649 -18.69 48.39 10.24
N LEU A 650 -18.43 49.54 9.62
CA LEU A 650 -19.42 50.48 9.11
C LEU A 650 -19.25 50.67 7.61
N VAL A 651 -20.35 50.84 6.89
CA VAL A 651 -20.30 51.14 5.45
C VAL A 651 -19.62 52.48 5.18
N PRO A 652 -18.88 52.66 4.07
CA PRO A 652 -18.28 53.95 3.73
C PRO A 652 -19.34 55.07 3.66
N PHE A 653 -19.04 56.24 4.23
CA PHE A 653 -20.00 57.35 4.42
C PHE A 653 -21.22 56.98 5.29
N TYR A 654 -21.03 56.20 6.37
CA TYR A 654 -22.13 55.75 7.25
C TYR A 654 -22.98 56.91 7.83
N TYR A 655 -22.37 58.09 8.00
CA TYR A 655 -23.01 59.32 8.49
C TYR A 655 -23.91 60.01 7.45
N ILE A 656 -23.87 59.56 6.19
CA ILE A 656 -24.76 60.03 5.12
C ILE A 656 -25.87 59.00 4.92
N ALA A 657 -27.12 59.45 4.99
CA ALA A 657 -28.30 58.63 4.76
C ALA A 657 -28.21 57.85 3.42
N ALA A 658 -28.66 56.59 3.45
CA ALA A 658 -28.56 55.64 2.34
C ALA A 658 -29.05 56.22 1.00
N ASN A 659 -28.25 56.04 -0.06
CA ASN A 659 -28.59 56.32 -1.46
C ASN A 659 -28.99 57.77 -1.78
N THR A 660 -28.45 58.74 -1.05
CA THR A 660 -28.58 60.16 -1.44
C THR A 660 -27.67 60.43 -2.65
N MET A 661 -28.17 61.13 -3.68
CA MET A 661 -27.40 61.61 -4.83
C MET A 661 -26.17 62.47 -4.46
N SER A 662 -26.04 62.83 -3.18
CA SER A 662 -24.87 63.51 -2.62
C SER A 662 -23.60 62.65 -2.69
N ILE A 663 -23.66 61.33 -2.45
CA ILE A 663 -22.44 60.49 -2.39
C ILE A 663 -21.71 60.44 -3.74
N PRO A 664 -22.38 60.11 -4.87
CA PRO A 664 -21.73 60.19 -6.18
C PRO A 664 -21.15 61.56 -6.49
N ASN A 665 -21.86 62.63 -6.13
CA ASN A 665 -21.40 64.00 -6.34
C ASN A 665 -20.17 64.33 -5.50
N MET A 666 -20.12 63.91 -4.23
CA MET A 666 -18.95 64.07 -3.36
C MET A 666 -17.72 63.36 -3.95
N VAL A 667 -17.88 62.10 -4.35
CA VAL A 667 -16.79 61.31 -4.95
C VAL A 667 -16.28 61.95 -6.24
N ARG A 668 -17.18 62.45 -7.11
CA ARG A 668 -16.79 63.18 -8.34
C ARG A 668 -15.96 64.44 -8.07
N HIS A 669 -16.13 65.08 -6.91
CA HIS A 669 -15.37 66.26 -6.50
C HIS A 669 -14.17 65.92 -5.58
N GLY A 670 -13.77 64.65 -5.48
CA GLY A 670 -12.62 64.23 -4.68
C GLY A 670 -12.86 64.27 -3.16
N GLN A 671 -14.12 64.25 -2.72
CA GLN A 671 -14.46 64.16 -1.30
C GLN A 671 -14.65 62.70 -0.90
N PHE A 672 -13.89 62.27 0.11
CA PHE A 672 -13.85 60.89 0.59
C PHE A 672 -14.23 60.81 2.09
N PRO A 673 -14.51 59.61 2.62
CA PRO A 673 -14.88 59.40 4.01
C PRO A 673 -13.82 59.94 4.97
N GLU A 674 -14.29 60.46 6.09
CA GLU A 674 -13.44 60.95 7.17
C GLU A 674 -12.64 59.82 7.83
N ARG A 675 -11.42 60.13 8.27
CA ARG A 675 -10.56 59.21 9.00
C ARG A 675 -11.16 58.90 10.37
N PRO A 676 -11.42 57.62 10.71
CA PRO A 676 -11.77 57.24 12.08
C PRO A 676 -10.63 57.59 13.03
N LEU A 677 -10.94 58.33 14.10
CA LEU A 677 -9.97 58.71 15.14
C LEU A 677 -10.13 57.89 16.44
N ASP A 678 -11.05 56.91 16.43
CA ASP A 678 -11.29 56.04 17.58
C ASP A 678 -10.03 55.22 17.91
N GLU A 679 -9.56 55.29 19.16
CA GLU A 679 -8.36 54.59 19.63
C GLU A 679 -8.43 53.09 19.36
N ASP A 680 -9.62 52.49 19.50
CA ASP A 680 -9.88 51.08 19.23
C ASP A 680 -9.63 50.68 17.77
N VAL A 681 -9.94 51.57 16.81
CA VAL A 681 -9.78 51.29 15.37
C VAL A 681 -8.30 51.38 14.99
N ILE A 682 -7.59 52.35 15.57
CA ILE A 682 -6.15 52.53 15.40
C ILE A 682 -5.41 51.33 15.99
N ALA A 683 -5.76 50.91 17.22
CA ALA A 683 -5.20 49.72 17.87
C ALA A 683 -5.42 48.44 17.03
N LYS A 684 -6.51 48.38 16.25
CA LYS A 684 -6.82 47.24 15.37
C LYS A 684 -6.14 47.28 13.99
N GLY A 685 -5.39 48.32 13.65
CA GLY A 685 -4.48 48.33 12.50
C GLY A 685 -4.62 49.47 11.53
N LEU A 686 -5.53 50.41 11.80
CA LEU A 686 -5.67 51.62 10.98
C LEU A 686 -4.66 52.70 11.40
N ASP A 687 -3.38 52.37 11.28
CA ASP A 687 -2.28 53.31 11.51
C ASP A 687 -2.12 54.31 10.34
N ASP A 688 -1.20 55.28 10.49
CA ASP A 688 -0.96 56.31 9.48
C ASP A 688 -0.52 55.72 8.13
N MET A 689 0.24 54.62 8.15
CA MET A 689 0.72 53.95 6.95
C MET A 689 -0.44 53.29 6.18
N THR A 690 -1.31 52.58 6.90
CA THR A 690 -2.49 51.92 6.33
C THR A 690 -3.52 52.95 5.85
N TRP A 691 -3.69 54.07 6.57
CA TRP A 691 -4.53 55.17 6.11
C TRP A 691 -3.97 55.81 4.82
N ASN A 692 -2.66 56.07 4.74
CA ASN A 692 -2.03 56.59 3.53
C ASN A 692 -2.21 55.64 2.33
N LEU A 693 -2.12 54.32 2.56
CA LEU A 693 -2.44 53.33 1.53
C LEU A 693 -3.88 53.49 1.03
N MET A 694 -4.85 53.66 1.94
CA MET A 694 -6.26 53.84 1.59
C MET A 694 -6.49 55.13 0.80
N GLU A 695 -5.84 56.24 1.17
CA GLU A 695 -5.90 57.49 0.42
C GLU A 695 -5.33 57.35 -1.00
N ARG A 696 -4.23 56.61 -1.16
CA ARG A 696 -3.66 56.27 -2.48
C ARG A 696 -4.63 55.42 -3.32
N CYS A 697 -5.32 54.45 -2.70
CA CYS A 697 -6.40 53.71 -3.37
C CYS A 697 -7.53 54.62 -3.85
N TRP A 698 -7.80 55.73 -3.15
CA TRP A 698 -8.84 56.68 -3.50
C TRP A 698 -8.38 57.82 -4.42
N SER A 699 -7.18 57.74 -5.02
CA SER A 699 -6.73 58.75 -5.98
C SER A 699 -7.74 58.98 -7.11
N MET A 700 -7.96 60.25 -7.45
CA MET A 700 -8.80 60.65 -8.59
C MET A 700 -8.20 60.21 -9.93
N ASP A 701 -6.86 60.12 -10.02
CA ASP A 701 -6.19 59.54 -11.18
C ASP A 701 -6.08 58.01 -10.98
N PRO A 702 -6.72 57.18 -11.84
CA PRO A 702 -6.63 55.73 -11.77
C PRO A 702 -5.19 55.21 -11.79
N LYS A 703 -4.26 55.87 -12.49
CA LYS A 703 -2.87 55.41 -12.66
C LYS A 703 -2.03 55.53 -11.39
N GLU A 704 -2.40 56.43 -10.49
CA GLU A 704 -1.72 56.64 -9.21
C GLU A 704 -2.18 55.63 -8.14
N ARG A 705 -3.25 54.87 -8.42
CA ARG A 705 -3.77 53.87 -7.48
C ARG A 705 -2.82 52.67 -7.43
N PRO A 706 -2.52 52.14 -6.24
CA PRO A 706 -1.64 50.99 -6.10
C PRO A 706 -2.29 49.75 -6.72
N SER A 707 -1.46 48.89 -7.29
CA SER A 707 -1.85 47.55 -7.75
C SER A 707 -2.21 46.64 -6.57
N ALA A 708 -2.96 45.58 -6.83
CA ALA A 708 -3.26 44.56 -5.81
C ALA A 708 -2.00 43.93 -5.18
N ALA A 709 -0.89 43.87 -5.94
CA ALA A 709 0.40 43.38 -5.45
C ALA A 709 1.04 44.33 -4.42
N GLU A 710 0.97 45.64 -4.66
CA GLU A 710 1.48 46.66 -3.74
C GLU A 710 0.63 46.75 -2.48
N ILE A 711 -0.71 46.70 -2.63
CA ILE A 711 -1.65 46.62 -1.51
C ILE A 711 -1.32 45.41 -0.62
N LEU A 712 -1.17 44.23 -1.23
CA LEU A 712 -0.82 43.00 -0.52
C LEU A 712 0.52 43.12 0.22
N THR A 713 1.53 43.69 -0.43
CA THR A 713 2.86 43.89 0.15
C THR A 713 2.80 44.79 1.39
N HIS A 714 2.05 45.89 1.30
CA HIS A 714 1.88 46.81 2.42
C HIS A 714 1.16 46.15 3.59
N LEU A 715 0.02 45.49 3.34
CA LEU A 715 -0.74 44.82 4.41
C LEU A 715 0.06 43.69 5.09
N LYS A 716 0.88 42.95 4.34
CA LYS A 716 1.80 41.95 4.90
C LYS A 716 2.88 42.58 5.78
N ALA A 717 3.35 43.78 5.45
CA ALA A 717 4.28 44.51 6.30
C ALA A 717 3.61 44.98 7.60
N THR A 718 2.40 45.53 7.52
CA THR A 718 1.59 45.92 8.68
C THR A 718 1.32 44.75 9.61
N LEU A 719 1.02 43.56 9.06
CA LEU A 719 0.79 42.35 9.84
C LEU A 719 2.05 41.90 10.60
N ARG A 720 3.23 41.94 9.95
CA ARG A 720 4.52 41.53 10.57
C ARG A 720 5.03 42.50 11.63
N GLY A 721 4.64 43.78 11.54
CA GLY A 721 5.02 44.81 12.50
C GLY A 721 4.25 44.74 13.83
N ARG A 722 3.27 43.85 13.96
CA ARG A 722 2.47 43.67 15.17
C ARG A 722 3.02 42.53 16.04
N PRO A 723 3.08 42.70 17.37
CA PRO A 723 3.38 41.58 18.27
C PRO A 723 2.28 40.53 18.15
N ASP A 724 2.66 39.25 18.07
CA ASP A 724 1.75 38.10 17.96
C ASP A 724 0.82 38.04 19.19
N ASP A 725 -0.39 38.58 19.08
CA ASP A 725 -1.47 38.40 20.06
C ASP A 725 -2.25 37.12 19.73
N ASP A 726 -1.52 36.00 19.58
CA ASP A 726 -2.08 34.65 19.48
C ASP A 726 -2.03 34.01 20.88
N SER A 727 -2.93 34.45 21.76
CA SER A 727 -3.27 33.73 23.00
C SER A 727 -4.79 33.62 23.21
N ASP A 728 -5.48 33.07 22.22
CA ASP A 728 -6.73 32.35 22.50
C ASP A 728 -6.39 30.99 23.13
N SER A 729 -6.16 31.02 24.43
CA SER A 729 -6.29 29.92 25.41
C SER A 729 -7.03 30.53 26.59
N GLU A 730 -8.26 30.15 26.95
CA GLU A 730 -8.73 28.89 27.57
C GLU A 730 -10.28 28.86 27.42
N ASP A 731 -10.97 27.74 27.13
CA ASP A 731 -11.25 26.52 27.92
C ASP A 731 -11.67 25.39 26.94
N SER A 732 -11.41 24.09 27.06
CA SER A 732 -10.83 23.23 28.10
C SER A 732 -10.39 21.89 27.44
N THR A 733 -9.19 21.43 27.83
CA THR A 733 -8.70 20.03 27.85
C THR A 733 -9.02 19.05 26.70
N SER A 734 -8.19 19.04 25.64
CA SER A 734 -7.49 17.83 25.15
C SER A 734 -6.58 18.18 23.96
N SER A 735 -5.41 17.54 23.90
CA SER A 735 -4.43 17.55 22.80
C SER A 735 -3.52 18.80 22.65
N ARG A 736 -2.52 18.89 23.54
CA ARG A 736 -1.22 19.48 23.18
C ARG A 736 -0.59 18.61 22.08
N LEU A 737 -0.90 18.86 20.81
CA LEU A 737 -0.12 18.39 19.65
C LEU A 737 -0.48 19.12 18.33
N GLU A 738 -0.95 20.37 18.37
CA GLU A 738 -1.15 21.16 17.15
C GLU A 738 -0.72 22.64 17.36
N LYS A 739 0.60 22.88 17.45
CA LYS A 739 1.18 24.24 17.29
C LYS A 739 2.33 24.21 16.29
N ARG A 740 1.97 24.26 15.01
CA ARG A 740 2.70 24.79 13.83
C ARG A 740 2.17 24.13 12.56
N ALA A 741 1.08 24.65 12.02
CA ALA A 741 0.70 24.39 10.64
C ALA A 741 0.33 25.74 10.01
N ARG A 742 1.23 26.27 9.18
CA ARG A 742 0.84 27.25 8.16
C ARG A 742 -0.26 26.58 7.34
N VAL A 743 -1.50 27.05 7.47
CA VAL A 743 -2.59 26.68 6.57
C VAL A 743 -2.33 27.41 5.25
N THR A 744 -1.44 26.84 4.45
CA THR A 744 -1.41 27.08 3.02
C THR A 744 -2.19 25.95 2.37
N GLU A 745 -3.47 26.21 2.08
CA GLU A 745 -4.14 25.49 0.99
C GLU A 745 -3.31 25.74 -0.28
N PRO A 746 -2.80 24.70 -0.97
CA PRO A 746 -1.91 24.92 -2.08
C PRO A 746 -2.66 25.42 -3.31
N SER A 747 -2.26 26.57 -3.81
CA SER A 747 -2.53 27.04 -5.17
C SER A 747 -2.19 25.93 -6.18
N LEU A 748 -3.18 25.45 -6.92
CA LEU A 748 -3.00 24.62 -8.12
C LEU A 748 -2.32 25.48 -9.18
N LYS A 749 -0.99 25.38 -9.31
CA LYS A 749 -0.30 25.80 -10.53
C LYS A 749 -0.57 24.73 -11.58
N PHE A 750 -1.42 25.05 -12.55
CA PHE A 750 -1.52 24.29 -13.79
C PHE A 750 -0.27 24.61 -14.62
N GLU A 751 0.63 23.65 -14.77
CA GLU A 751 1.58 23.63 -15.88
C GLU A 751 0.82 23.12 -17.13
N GLU A 752 1.14 23.74 -18.26
CA GLU A 752 0.44 23.71 -19.53
C GLU A 752 0.26 22.29 -20.10
N PHE A 753 -0.91 22.05 -20.72
CA PHE A 753 -1.04 21.08 -21.79
C PHE A 753 -0.97 21.86 -23.11
N ASP A 754 0.16 21.76 -23.81
CA ASP A 754 0.25 22.10 -25.23
C ASP A 754 -0.66 21.13 -26.02
N ALA A 755 -1.47 21.70 -26.92
CA ALA A 755 -2.17 20.98 -27.98
C ALA A 755 -1.27 20.78 -29.19
#